data_AF-A0A966LRI4-F1
#
_entry.id   AF-A0A966LRI4-F1
#
_cell.length_a   1.000
_cell.length_b   1.000
_cell.length_c   1.000
_cell.angle_alpha   90.00
_cell.angle_beta   90.00
_cell.angle_gamma   90.00
#
_symmetry.space_group_name_H-M   'P 1'
#
loop_
_entity.id
_entity.type
_entity.pdbx_description
1 polymer ?
#
loop_
_entity_poly.entity_id
_entity_poly.type
_entity_poly.pdbx_seq_one_letter_code
_entity_poly.pdbx_strand_id
1 'polypeptide(L)'
;MYAGIFQIIFAFMNNNLLPHLQEFWQQFKQLFAKVRRKREALKDVLFVSRSLWFFLLLNLLGILFFWVLPQGIDILYAMLEDFYDWRPAPFLFLCLSVLIWSMFAEFSARYRLLVIDNSGNYLTNERVAWRKFIQKSFVKLFVLFPFLIIIIGVVIASRRWEKDLSAAVNAAIWPIFILFGCFILVHHLYFGDLRRWFAKLFRQPANYTSTDEYRMKNLLMGIYNEYVFRYHNDYIQGGDQSLQHGKFAIQPEWTELPLDELPEAIRNFPKSNDVPVFLRPHQDAVLTRVTFPRPATADADPDTYIRWEYQMNYRLYPQLNRELSYVIFSGIGLLLLVSLLPIRAYSYIGSAALVALAFAGWIAVITGLLFLDSARPFGHYWKWLNRIPWRFGAFCWILICSFINPDHPVRVINQAAARQSVERPTLSEHFRKWVDLRHRSLAAKDSMPQRIPMVLVCAEGGALRTGAMSAIVLEKLQRQYPQLKDNIFAFSSVSGGSLGVGFFNAVQYDGQTNDSLATHFFSHDYLAPVIARMFYGDLFHLFLPIHTNWFDRAVALEQAWESGYAHTVEATKLSNVFAQDFEQTIDTTGYRPAWFINTTEVEGGHQSWITNVIPRGFALSQQRDVLPMMQYPVRYSTAVNFSTRFPLISPGAAVKDVYGAKRHFVDGGYVENTGAQTLLELLVALREDSATFNKIIPYVIYIRFGEEQTNAVNNAVSFGNEWNEIITGLLSTRSGRSALAVCHLKNICQNIRNTIMGKPKEYACFKSDDLEVRLNLKESKVPMNWLLSGKSLNEVNKFCDSVARSASARQFMQGLSTYPPLQPGGK
;
A
#
# COMPACT_ATOMS: atom_id res chain seq x y z
N MET A 1 1.24 -26.23 -30.81
CA MET A 1 2.04 -25.76 -29.65
C MET A 1 1.21 -25.72 -28.36
N TYR A 2 0.09 -24.98 -28.30
CA TYR A 2 -0.74 -24.87 -27.09
C TYR A 2 -1.29 -26.19 -26.55
N ALA A 3 -1.74 -27.09 -27.43
CA ALA A 3 -2.20 -28.43 -27.03
C ALA A 3 -1.13 -29.22 -26.26
N GLY A 4 0.15 -29.09 -26.63
CA GLY A 4 1.25 -29.73 -25.93
C GLY A 4 1.49 -29.15 -24.53
N ILE A 5 1.37 -27.82 -24.38
CA ILE A 5 1.48 -27.16 -23.06
C ILE A 5 0.35 -27.61 -22.14
N PHE A 6 -0.90 -27.59 -22.62
CA PHE A 6 -2.04 -28.07 -21.86
C PHE A 6 -1.92 -29.55 -21.51
N GLN A 7 -1.41 -30.39 -22.42
CA GLN A 7 -1.12 -31.79 -22.13
C GLN A 7 -0.07 -31.96 -21.02
N ILE A 8 1.00 -31.14 -20.99
CA ILE A 8 2.01 -31.18 -19.92
C ILE A 8 1.40 -30.79 -18.57
N ILE A 9 0.62 -29.69 -18.53
CA ILE A 9 -0.05 -29.23 -17.31
C ILE A 9 -1.05 -30.29 -16.83
N PHE A 10 -1.87 -30.82 -17.74
CA PHE A 10 -2.86 -31.85 -17.44
C PHE A 10 -2.20 -33.16 -16.98
N ALA A 11 -1.13 -33.59 -17.65
CA ALA A 11 -0.37 -34.78 -17.25
C ALA A 11 0.26 -34.59 -15.86
N PHE A 12 0.81 -33.42 -15.55
CA PHE A 12 1.33 -33.13 -14.21
C PHE A 12 0.21 -33.16 -13.15
N MET A 13 -0.93 -32.51 -13.43
CA MET A 13 -2.08 -32.53 -12.53
C MET A 13 -2.59 -33.95 -12.30
N ASN A 14 -2.70 -34.76 -13.35
CA ASN A 14 -3.23 -36.12 -13.26
C ASN A 14 -2.25 -37.12 -12.63
N ASN A 15 -0.94 -36.97 -12.89
CA ASN A 15 0.07 -37.93 -12.44
C ASN A 15 0.68 -37.58 -11.08
N ASN A 16 0.66 -36.31 -10.65
CA ASN A 16 1.29 -35.88 -9.38
C ASN A 16 0.26 -35.28 -8.42
N LEU A 17 -0.49 -34.26 -8.85
CA LEU A 17 -1.34 -33.50 -7.93
C LEU A 17 -2.59 -34.30 -7.50
N LEU A 18 -3.29 -34.92 -8.46
CA LEU A 18 -4.52 -35.66 -8.22
C LEU A 18 -4.31 -36.89 -7.32
N PRO A 19 -3.27 -37.72 -7.51
CA PRO A 19 -2.98 -38.82 -6.59
C PRO A 19 -2.68 -38.33 -5.17
N HIS A 20 -1.92 -37.24 -5.01
CA HIS A 20 -1.66 -36.66 -3.69
C HIS A 20 -2.93 -36.08 -3.04
N LEU A 21 -3.84 -35.48 -3.82
CA LEU A 21 -5.13 -35.01 -3.32
C LEU A 21 -6.06 -36.17 -2.93
N GLN A 22 -6.05 -37.26 -3.69
CA GLN A 22 -6.79 -38.49 -3.36
C GLN A 22 -6.24 -39.15 -2.10
N GLU A 23 -4.92 -39.30 -1.99
CA GLU A 23 -4.25 -39.81 -0.80
C GLU A 23 -4.55 -38.93 0.42
N PHE A 24 -4.47 -37.60 0.25
CA PHE A 24 -4.85 -36.64 1.27
C PHE A 24 -6.30 -36.82 1.72
N TRP A 25 -7.25 -36.95 0.78
CA TRP A 25 -8.67 -37.09 1.10
C TRP A 25 -8.98 -38.43 1.78
N GLN A 26 -8.30 -39.50 1.39
CA GLN A 26 -8.39 -40.81 2.04
C GLN A 26 -7.85 -40.74 3.48
N GLN A 27 -6.65 -40.17 3.67
CA GLN A 27 -6.06 -39.97 5.01
C GLN A 27 -6.92 -39.06 5.88
N PHE A 28 -7.47 -37.98 5.31
CA PHE A 28 -8.41 -37.08 5.99
C PHE A 28 -9.62 -37.87 6.51
N LYS A 29 -10.29 -38.63 5.63
CA LYS A 29 -11.47 -39.43 6.02
C LYS A 29 -11.13 -40.44 7.10
N GLN A 30 -10.02 -41.17 6.96
CA GLN A 30 -9.59 -42.18 7.92
C GLN A 30 -9.28 -41.58 9.29
N LEU A 31 -8.51 -40.48 9.35
CA LEU A 31 -8.14 -39.85 10.61
C LEU A 31 -9.30 -39.10 11.25
N PHE A 32 -10.13 -38.43 10.45
CA PHE A 32 -11.32 -37.74 10.95
C PHE A 32 -12.33 -38.71 11.56
N ALA A 33 -12.51 -39.89 10.96
CA ALA A 33 -13.39 -40.94 11.48
C ALA A 33 -12.90 -41.52 12.82
N LYS A 34 -11.58 -41.56 13.05
CA LYS A 34 -10.98 -42.02 14.31
C LYS A 34 -11.16 -41.04 15.47
N VAL A 35 -11.43 -39.76 15.22
CA VAL A 35 -11.64 -38.78 16.31
C VAL A 35 -13.04 -38.93 16.89
N ARG A 36 -13.12 -39.47 18.12
CA ARG A 36 -14.38 -39.77 18.85
C ARG A 36 -15.38 -38.61 18.91
N ARG A 37 -14.92 -37.35 19.02
CA ARG A 37 -15.77 -36.15 19.08
C ARG A 37 -15.42 -35.15 17.98
N LYS A 38 -16.32 -34.95 17.01
CA LYS A 38 -16.11 -34.03 15.87
C LYS A 38 -15.80 -32.58 16.29
N ARG A 39 -16.39 -32.10 17.40
CA ARG A 39 -16.09 -30.77 17.97
C ARG A 39 -14.62 -30.63 18.37
N GLU A 40 -13.98 -31.71 18.80
CA GLU A 40 -12.56 -31.70 19.18
C GLU A 40 -11.65 -31.65 17.95
N ALA A 41 -12.00 -32.36 16.88
CA ALA A 41 -11.32 -32.26 15.59
C ALA A 41 -11.33 -30.82 15.04
N LEU A 42 -12.48 -30.12 15.15
CA LEU A 42 -12.59 -28.71 14.75
C LEU A 42 -11.75 -27.79 15.65
N LYS A 43 -11.74 -28.01 16.97
CA LYS A 43 -10.86 -27.27 17.89
C LYS A 43 -9.39 -27.43 17.50
N ASP A 44 -8.97 -28.62 17.07
CA ASP A 44 -7.59 -28.87 16.63
C ASP A 44 -7.26 -28.12 15.34
N VAL A 45 -8.18 -28.05 14.38
CA VAL A 45 -8.03 -27.23 13.16
C VAL A 45 -7.92 -25.75 13.51
N LEU A 46 -8.82 -25.25 14.36
CA LEU A 46 -8.81 -23.85 14.80
C LEU A 46 -7.55 -23.49 15.60
N PHE A 47 -7.01 -24.43 16.38
CA PHE A 47 -5.76 -24.24 17.10
C PHE A 47 -4.57 -24.08 16.14
N VAL A 48 -4.48 -24.94 15.13
CA VAL A 48 -3.43 -24.87 14.10
C VAL A 48 -3.56 -23.59 13.27
N SER A 49 -4.77 -23.25 12.81
CA SER A 49 -5.00 -22.03 12.02
C SER A 49 -4.71 -20.76 12.83
N ARG A 50 -5.15 -20.70 14.10
CA ARG A 50 -4.82 -19.61 15.02
C ARG A 50 -3.31 -19.49 15.23
N SER A 51 -2.58 -20.60 15.26
CA SER A 51 -1.12 -20.57 15.43
C SER A 51 -0.40 -19.99 14.20
N LEU A 52 -1.03 -20.07 13.03
CA LEU A 52 -0.51 -19.67 11.72
C LEU A 52 -1.26 -18.47 11.12
N TRP A 53 -2.02 -17.74 11.94
CA TRP A 53 -2.95 -16.71 11.49
C TRP A 53 -2.29 -15.63 10.63
N PHE A 54 -1.06 -15.23 10.96
CA PHE A 54 -0.35 -14.18 10.24
C PHE A 54 0.02 -14.61 8.82
N PHE A 55 0.46 -15.86 8.64
CA PHE A 55 0.76 -16.42 7.33
C PHE A 55 -0.52 -16.58 6.49
N LEU A 56 -1.63 -16.98 7.12
CA LEU A 56 -2.94 -17.01 6.47
C LEU A 56 -3.38 -15.60 6.05
N LEU A 57 -3.20 -14.60 6.91
CA LEU A 57 -3.55 -13.22 6.63
C LEU A 57 -2.82 -12.69 5.39
N LEU A 58 -1.51 -12.91 5.27
CA LEU A 58 -0.77 -12.44 4.09
C LEU A 58 -1.21 -13.13 2.80
N ASN A 59 -1.55 -14.42 2.84
CA ASN A 59 -2.11 -15.11 1.67
C ASN A 59 -3.52 -14.58 1.34
N LEU A 60 -4.36 -14.31 2.34
CA LEU A 60 -5.68 -13.69 2.15
C LEU A 60 -5.56 -12.28 1.56
N LEU A 61 -4.59 -11.48 2.03
CA LEU A 61 -4.28 -10.18 1.46
C LEU A 61 -3.78 -10.31 0.01
N GLY A 62 -2.97 -11.31 -0.29
CA GLY A 62 -2.57 -11.63 -1.67
C GLY A 62 -3.77 -11.96 -2.57
N ILE A 63 -4.72 -12.76 -2.09
CA ILE A 63 -5.97 -13.06 -2.81
C ILE A 63 -6.78 -11.79 -3.02
N LEU A 64 -7.03 -11.01 -1.96
CA LEU A 64 -7.78 -9.76 -2.04
C LEU A 64 -7.13 -8.81 -3.05
N PHE A 65 -5.82 -8.65 -2.99
CA PHE A 65 -5.08 -7.74 -3.85
C PHE A 65 -5.07 -8.19 -5.31
N PHE A 66 -4.67 -9.43 -5.59
CA PHE A 66 -4.45 -9.89 -6.97
C PHE A 66 -5.71 -10.45 -7.67
N TRP A 67 -6.76 -10.82 -6.92
CA TRP A 67 -7.98 -11.41 -7.51
C TRP A 67 -9.20 -10.48 -7.47
N VAL A 68 -9.28 -9.60 -6.47
CA VAL A 68 -10.50 -8.83 -6.19
C VAL A 68 -10.31 -7.34 -6.46
N LEU A 69 -9.25 -6.74 -5.91
CA LEU A 69 -9.02 -5.31 -6.05
C LEU A 69 -8.66 -4.96 -7.51
N PRO A 70 -9.39 -4.02 -8.17
CA PRO A 70 -9.09 -3.61 -9.54
C PRO A 70 -7.62 -3.23 -9.72
N GLN A 71 -7.05 -2.50 -8.76
CA GLN A 71 -5.68 -2.01 -8.81
C GLN A 71 -4.65 -3.14 -8.90
N GLY A 72 -4.83 -4.24 -8.16
CA GLY A 72 -3.91 -5.37 -8.19
C GLY A 72 -4.06 -6.22 -9.45
N ILE A 73 -5.28 -6.33 -9.99
CA ILE A 73 -5.52 -6.97 -11.30
C ILE A 73 -4.81 -6.18 -12.41
N ASP A 74 -4.86 -4.84 -12.36
CA ASP A 74 -4.23 -3.98 -13.35
C ASP A 74 -2.71 -3.97 -13.29
N ILE A 75 -2.12 -4.11 -12.10
CA ILE A 75 -0.68 -4.33 -11.95
C ILE A 75 -0.26 -5.61 -12.68
N LEU A 76 -0.99 -6.70 -12.52
CA LEU A 76 -0.69 -7.95 -13.23
C LEU A 76 -0.94 -7.81 -14.73
N TYR A 77 -1.98 -7.08 -15.13
CA TYR A 77 -2.27 -6.83 -16.54
C TYR A 77 -1.19 -5.98 -17.21
N ALA A 78 -0.73 -4.90 -16.58
CA ALA A 78 0.37 -4.08 -17.08
C ALA A 78 1.68 -4.89 -17.21
N MET A 79 1.97 -5.76 -16.23
CA MET A 79 3.09 -6.70 -16.32
C MET A 79 2.96 -7.68 -17.50
N LEU A 80 1.74 -8.14 -17.82
CA LEU A 80 1.51 -8.97 -19.01
C LEU A 80 1.74 -8.20 -20.31
N GLU A 81 1.35 -6.93 -20.37
CA GLU A 81 1.67 -6.04 -21.50
C GLU A 81 3.18 -5.87 -21.65
N ASP A 82 3.91 -5.56 -20.57
CA ASP A 82 5.37 -5.45 -20.58
C ASP A 82 6.05 -6.75 -21.04
N PHE A 83 5.58 -7.91 -20.56
CA PHE A 83 6.11 -9.20 -20.98
C PHE A 83 5.87 -9.46 -22.47
N TYR A 84 4.68 -9.12 -22.98
CA TYR A 84 4.34 -9.23 -24.40
C TYR A 84 5.21 -8.30 -25.28
N ASP A 85 5.52 -7.10 -24.78
CA ASP A 85 6.37 -6.10 -25.43
C ASP A 85 7.88 -6.35 -25.21
N TRP A 86 8.28 -7.59 -24.87
CA TRP A 86 9.67 -8.01 -24.66
C TRP A 86 10.41 -7.28 -23.54
N ARG A 87 9.70 -6.86 -22.50
CA ARG A 87 10.25 -6.31 -21.25
C ARG A 87 9.98 -7.29 -20.09
N PRO A 88 10.67 -8.44 -20.04
CA PRO A 88 10.33 -9.52 -19.11
C PRO A 88 10.78 -9.26 -17.66
N ALA A 89 11.55 -8.20 -17.38
CA ALA A 89 12.17 -7.99 -16.08
C ALA A 89 11.16 -7.98 -14.90
N PRO A 90 10.04 -7.22 -14.94
CA PRO A 90 9.06 -7.24 -13.85
C PRO A 90 8.48 -8.65 -13.59
N PHE A 91 8.24 -9.41 -14.65
CA PHE A 91 7.74 -10.78 -14.55
C PHE A 91 8.78 -11.75 -13.96
N LEU A 92 10.04 -11.65 -14.37
CA LEU A 92 11.12 -12.48 -13.82
C LEU A 92 11.34 -12.19 -12.32
N PHE A 93 11.30 -10.92 -11.92
CA PHE A 93 11.33 -10.54 -10.52
C PHE A 93 10.11 -11.05 -9.75
N LEU A 94 8.91 -11.08 -10.36
CA LEU A 94 7.73 -11.67 -9.74
C LEU A 94 7.92 -13.18 -9.49
N CYS A 95 8.41 -13.94 -10.48
CA CYS A 95 8.71 -15.36 -10.31
C CYS A 95 9.69 -15.63 -9.16
N LEU A 96 10.78 -14.85 -9.08
CA LEU A 96 11.73 -14.92 -7.98
C LEU A 96 11.09 -14.57 -6.64
N SER A 97 10.26 -13.53 -6.61
CA SER A 97 9.61 -13.05 -5.39
C SER A 97 8.61 -14.06 -4.83
N VAL A 98 7.84 -14.71 -5.71
CA VAL A 98 6.90 -15.77 -5.34
C VAL A 98 7.63 -17.00 -4.81
N LEU A 99 8.78 -17.35 -5.39
CA LEU A 99 9.63 -18.43 -4.88
C LEU A 99 10.13 -18.13 -3.47
N ILE A 100 10.65 -16.92 -3.21
CA ILE A 100 11.14 -16.51 -1.89
C ILE A 100 9.97 -16.48 -0.88
N TRP A 101 8.81 -15.95 -1.28
CA TRP A 101 7.60 -15.94 -0.46
C TRP A 101 7.18 -17.36 -0.06
N SER A 102 7.12 -18.29 -1.02
CA SER A 102 6.83 -19.71 -0.79
C SER A 102 7.80 -20.35 0.21
N MET A 103 9.11 -20.18 0.01
CA MET A 103 10.14 -20.77 0.87
C MET A 103 10.06 -20.24 2.30
N PHE A 104 9.91 -18.92 2.46
CA PHE A 104 9.83 -18.30 3.79
C PHE A 104 8.53 -18.65 4.51
N ALA A 105 7.41 -18.71 3.79
CA ALA A 105 6.12 -19.09 4.36
C ALA A 105 6.12 -20.53 4.89
N GLU A 106 6.68 -21.48 4.13
CA GLU A 106 6.84 -22.87 4.57
C GLU A 106 7.70 -22.97 5.82
N PHE A 107 8.92 -22.41 5.75
CA PHE A 107 9.89 -22.54 6.83
C PHE A 107 9.31 -21.96 8.11
N SER A 108 8.72 -20.77 8.01
CA SER A 108 8.15 -20.03 9.14
C SER A 108 6.93 -20.73 9.74
N ALA A 109 6.05 -21.31 8.90
CA ALA A 109 4.92 -22.09 9.36
C ALA A 109 5.38 -23.37 10.08
N ARG A 110 6.34 -24.09 9.50
CA ARG A 110 6.94 -25.29 10.09
C ARG A 110 7.60 -24.97 11.43
N TYR A 111 8.41 -23.93 11.49
CA TYR A 111 9.05 -23.45 12.71
C TYR A 111 8.01 -23.09 13.79
N ARG A 112 6.97 -22.32 13.44
CA ARG A 112 5.94 -21.90 14.40
C ARG A 112 5.18 -23.08 15.01
N LEU A 113 4.89 -24.11 14.21
CA LEU A 113 4.25 -25.32 14.70
C LEU A 113 5.15 -26.12 15.65
N LEU A 114 6.45 -26.23 15.36
CA LEU A 114 7.41 -26.88 16.25
C LEU A 114 7.49 -26.21 17.63
N VAL A 115 7.37 -24.88 17.67
CA VAL A 115 7.44 -24.10 18.90
C VAL A 115 6.18 -24.27 19.75
N ILE A 116 4.99 -24.20 19.16
CA ILE A 116 3.73 -24.20 19.92
C ILE A 116 3.26 -25.61 20.28
N ASP A 117 3.54 -26.61 19.45
CA ASP A 117 2.79 -27.87 19.53
C ASP A 117 3.16 -28.74 20.74
N ASN A 118 2.25 -28.74 21.73
CA ASN A 118 2.28 -29.55 22.96
C ASN A 118 1.34 -30.75 22.93
N SER A 119 0.89 -31.17 21.75
CA SER A 119 -0.13 -32.21 21.64
C SER A 119 0.23 -33.55 22.27
N GLY A 120 1.52 -33.89 22.39
CA GLY A 120 1.97 -35.14 22.99
C GLY A 120 1.58 -35.31 24.47
N ASN A 121 1.37 -34.20 25.20
CA ASN A 121 1.14 -34.24 26.64
C ASN A 121 -0.34 -34.27 27.04
N TYR A 122 -1.22 -33.78 26.17
CA TYR A 122 -2.61 -33.46 26.53
C TYR A 122 -3.66 -34.14 25.65
N LEU A 123 -3.27 -34.73 24.51
CA LEU A 123 -4.20 -35.32 23.55
C LEU A 123 -4.05 -36.84 23.46
N THR A 124 -5.14 -37.52 23.13
CA THR A 124 -5.12 -38.95 22.81
C THR A 124 -4.31 -39.21 21.52
N ASN A 125 -3.75 -40.40 21.38
CA ASN A 125 -2.94 -40.80 20.21
C ASN A 125 -3.67 -40.55 18.87
N GLU A 126 -4.98 -40.77 18.82
CA GLU A 126 -5.81 -40.49 17.63
C GLU A 126 -5.88 -39.00 17.31
N ARG A 127 -6.08 -38.15 18.32
CA ARG A 127 -6.10 -36.69 18.15
C ARG A 127 -4.72 -36.12 17.83
N VAL A 128 -3.66 -36.72 18.37
CA VAL A 128 -2.27 -36.40 17.99
C VAL A 128 -2.04 -36.69 16.50
N ALA A 129 -2.48 -37.85 16.01
CA ALA A 129 -2.37 -38.20 14.59
C ALA A 129 -3.18 -37.23 13.70
N TRP A 130 -4.41 -36.89 14.11
CA TRP A 130 -5.24 -35.88 13.44
C TRP A 130 -4.55 -34.52 13.38
N ARG A 131 -4.04 -34.01 14.51
CA ARG A 131 -3.39 -32.71 14.55
C ARG A 131 -2.11 -32.67 13.71
N LYS A 132 -1.27 -33.72 13.78
CA LYS A 132 -0.08 -33.88 12.93
C LYS A 132 -0.43 -33.85 11.45
N PHE A 133 -1.53 -34.50 11.06
CA PHE A 133 -2.01 -34.47 9.69
C PHE A 133 -2.35 -33.04 9.28
N ILE A 134 -3.21 -32.34 10.04
CA ILE A 134 -3.61 -30.96 9.77
C ILE A 134 -2.40 -30.01 9.69
N GLN A 135 -1.47 -30.11 10.62
CA GLN A 135 -0.23 -29.33 10.62
C GLN A 135 0.56 -29.51 9.32
N LYS A 136 0.81 -30.77 8.92
CA LYS A 136 1.50 -31.07 7.65
C LYS A 136 0.71 -30.53 6.46
N SER A 137 -0.62 -30.59 6.50
CA SER A 137 -1.48 -30.04 5.43
C SER A 137 -1.29 -28.54 5.27
N PHE A 138 -1.33 -27.78 6.37
CA PHE A 138 -1.15 -26.32 6.35
C PHE A 138 0.25 -25.93 5.85
N VAL A 139 1.30 -26.61 6.31
CA VAL A 139 2.67 -26.34 5.83
C VAL A 139 2.80 -26.61 4.33
N LYS A 140 2.26 -27.74 3.84
CA LYS A 140 2.21 -28.04 2.39
C LYS A 140 1.47 -26.96 1.60
N LEU A 141 0.36 -26.47 2.16
CA LEU A 141 -0.46 -25.41 1.57
C LEU A 141 0.32 -24.11 1.39
N PHE A 142 1.08 -23.68 2.42
CA PHE A 142 1.83 -22.43 2.39
C PHE A 142 2.98 -22.40 1.39
N VAL A 143 3.56 -23.56 1.05
CA VAL A 143 4.54 -23.66 -0.06
C VAL A 143 3.88 -23.32 -1.39
N LEU A 144 2.69 -23.85 -1.64
CA LEU A 144 2.09 -23.83 -2.98
C LEU A 144 1.19 -22.63 -3.22
N PHE A 145 0.62 -22.05 -2.16
CA PHE A 145 -0.35 -20.95 -2.24
C PHE A 145 0.15 -19.68 -2.92
N PRO A 146 1.37 -19.15 -2.65
CA PRO A 146 1.87 -17.97 -3.35
C PRO A 146 1.82 -18.10 -4.88
N PHE A 147 2.20 -19.26 -5.40
CA PHE A 147 2.13 -19.54 -6.84
C PHE A 147 0.69 -19.63 -7.34
N LEU A 148 -0.21 -20.31 -6.62
CA LEU A 148 -1.62 -20.39 -7.01
C LEU A 148 -2.29 -19.01 -7.01
N ILE A 149 -1.99 -18.16 -6.04
CA ILE A 149 -2.47 -16.78 -5.96
C ILE A 149 -2.05 -16.02 -7.23
N ILE A 150 -0.78 -16.05 -7.59
CA ILE A 150 -0.32 -15.32 -8.77
C ILE A 150 -0.80 -15.94 -10.08
N ILE A 151 -0.80 -17.26 -10.24
CA ILE A 151 -1.29 -17.93 -11.45
C ILE A 151 -2.76 -17.61 -11.69
N ILE A 152 -3.60 -17.72 -10.67
CA ILE A 152 -5.04 -17.40 -10.78
C ILE A 152 -5.20 -15.88 -11.02
N GLY A 153 -4.41 -15.03 -10.37
CA GLY A 153 -4.42 -13.59 -10.60
C GLY A 153 -4.07 -13.23 -12.05
N VAL A 154 -3.07 -13.89 -12.64
CA VAL A 154 -2.69 -13.72 -14.06
C VAL A 154 -3.81 -14.18 -14.99
N VAL A 155 -4.51 -15.27 -14.67
CA VAL A 155 -5.69 -15.72 -15.42
C VAL A 155 -6.84 -14.72 -15.31
N ILE A 156 -7.07 -14.12 -14.15
CA ILE A 156 -8.09 -13.08 -13.96
C ILE A 156 -7.72 -11.82 -14.74
N ALA A 157 -6.45 -11.40 -14.68
CA ALA A 157 -5.93 -10.24 -15.40
C ALA A 157 -6.00 -10.43 -16.92
N SER A 158 -5.66 -11.62 -17.44
CA SER A 158 -5.68 -11.89 -18.87
C SER A 158 -7.08 -11.84 -19.49
N ARG A 159 -8.15 -12.06 -18.69
CA ARG A 159 -9.53 -11.86 -19.15
C ARG A 159 -9.86 -10.41 -19.51
N ARG A 160 -9.05 -9.43 -19.08
CA ARG A 160 -9.20 -8.02 -19.49
C ARG A 160 -8.60 -7.72 -20.88
N TRP A 161 -7.90 -8.68 -21.47
CA TRP A 161 -7.27 -8.55 -22.78
C TRP A 161 -8.34 -8.64 -23.88
N GLU A 162 -8.56 -7.53 -24.61
CA GLU A 162 -9.67 -7.42 -25.59
C GLU A 162 -9.27 -7.79 -27.02
N LYS A 163 -7.97 -7.90 -27.35
CA LYS A 163 -7.50 -8.21 -28.70
C LYS A 163 -7.69 -9.69 -29.03
N ASP A 164 -8.92 -10.12 -29.27
CA ASP A 164 -9.30 -11.51 -29.57
C ASP A 164 -8.84 -12.53 -28.49
N LEU A 165 -9.57 -13.64 -28.36
CA LEU A 165 -9.23 -14.67 -27.38
C LEU A 165 -7.81 -15.24 -27.63
N SER A 166 -7.40 -15.24 -28.89
CA SER A 166 -6.09 -15.73 -29.35
C SER A 166 -4.91 -14.91 -28.79
N ALA A 167 -4.94 -13.58 -28.84
CA ALA A 167 -3.82 -12.77 -28.33
C ALA A 167 -3.80 -12.72 -26.80
N ALA A 168 -4.97 -12.76 -26.15
CA ALA A 168 -5.08 -12.88 -24.70
C ALA A 168 -4.41 -14.16 -24.20
N VAL A 169 -4.68 -15.28 -24.87
CA VAL A 169 -4.03 -16.57 -24.59
C VAL A 169 -2.54 -16.46 -24.86
N ASN A 170 -2.09 -15.87 -25.97
CA ASN A 170 -0.67 -15.76 -26.29
C ASN A 170 0.12 -14.92 -25.26
N ALA A 171 -0.46 -13.82 -24.78
CA ALA A 171 0.18 -12.95 -23.79
C ALA A 171 0.29 -13.62 -22.41
N ALA A 172 -0.68 -14.44 -22.01
CA ALA A 172 -0.72 -15.05 -20.69
C ALA A 172 -0.13 -16.46 -20.61
N ILE A 173 -0.12 -17.23 -21.71
CA ILE A 173 0.23 -18.65 -21.68
C ILE A 173 1.67 -18.90 -21.29
N TRP A 174 2.61 -18.08 -21.77
CA TRP A 174 4.02 -18.18 -21.41
C TRP A 174 4.27 -17.80 -19.95
N PRO A 175 3.77 -16.65 -19.44
CA PRO A 175 3.81 -16.35 -18.02
C PRO A 175 3.24 -17.45 -17.13
N ILE A 176 2.05 -17.98 -17.47
CA ILE A 176 1.42 -19.07 -16.73
C ILE A 176 2.28 -20.32 -16.77
N PHE A 177 2.81 -20.69 -17.94
CA PHE A 177 3.65 -21.87 -18.09
C PHE A 177 4.95 -21.77 -17.29
N ILE A 178 5.60 -20.61 -17.28
CA ILE A 178 6.82 -20.37 -16.50
C ILE A 178 6.51 -20.45 -15.00
N LEU A 179 5.45 -19.77 -14.53
CA LEU A 179 5.02 -19.83 -13.13
C LEU A 179 4.64 -21.25 -12.71
N PHE A 180 3.97 -22.00 -13.59
CA PHE A 180 3.62 -23.40 -13.35
C PHE A 180 4.86 -24.30 -13.36
N GLY A 181 5.84 -24.05 -14.22
CA GLY A 181 7.14 -24.71 -14.19
C GLY A 181 7.88 -24.48 -12.87
N CYS A 182 7.89 -23.24 -12.37
CA CYS A 182 8.41 -22.92 -11.04
C CYS A 182 7.62 -23.64 -9.93
N PHE A 183 6.30 -23.69 -10.02
CA PHE A 183 5.44 -24.44 -9.11
C PHE A 183 5.79 -25.94 -9.08
N ILE A 184 5.96 -26.56 -10.25
CA ILE A 184 6.36 -27.97 -10.39
C ILE A 184 7.74 -28.20 -9.76
N LEU A 185 8.70 -27.31 -10.06
CA LEU A 185 10.05 -27.38 -9.52
C LEU A 185 10.00 -27.34 -7.99
N VAL A 186 9.30 -26.36 -7.40
CA VAL A 186 9.12 -26.25 -5.95
C VAL A 186 8.43 -27.48 -5.38
N HIS A 187 7.39 -27.99 -6.04
CA HIS A 187 6.72 -29.21 -5.62
C HIS A 187 7.69 -30.39 -5.55
N HIS A 188 8.52 -30.61 -6.57
CA HIS A 188 9.49 -31.71 -6.56
C HIS A 188 10.64 -31.51 -5.58
N LEU A 189 11.09 -30.28 -5.35
CA LEU A 189 12.11 -29.95 -4.35
C LEU A 189 11.64 -30.27 -2.92
N TYR A 190 10.37 -30.00 -2.61
CA TYR A 190 9.82 -30.18 -1.28
C TYR A 190 9.17 -31.56 -1.05
N PHE A 191 8.53 -32.13 -2.07
CA PHE A 191 7.71 -33.35 -1.95
C PHE A 191 8.20 -34.54 -2.79
N GLY A 192 9.07 -34.32 -3.77
CA GLY A 192 9.53 -35.36 -4.70
C GLY A 192 10.93 -35.92 -4.41
N ASP A 193 11.41 -36.79 -5.30
CA ASP A 193 12.72 -37.46 -5.18
C ASP A 193 13.91 -36.52 -5.35
N LEU A 194 13.72 -35.39 -6.03
CA LEU A 194 14.69 -34.30 -6.16
C LEU A 194 15.15 -33.76 -4.80
N ARG A 195 14.32 -33.85 -3.76
CA ARG A 195 14.71 -33.56 -2.37
C ARG A 195 15.92 -34.37 -1.92
N ARG A 196 15.96 -35.67 -2.27
CA ARG A 196 17.06 -36.58 -1.91
C ARG A 196 18.34 -36.25 -2.68
N TRP A 197 18.20 -35.74 -3.90
CA TRP A 197 19.32 -35.34 -4.75
C TRP A 197 19.91 -33.98 -4.33
N PHE A 198 19.06 -32.97 -4.08
CA PHE A 198 19.49 -31.67 -3.54
C PHE A 198 20.15 -31.80 -2.16
N ALA A 199 19.61 -32.67 -1.30
CA ALA A 199 20.22 -32.99 0.00
C ALA A 199 21.62 -33.66 -0.12
N LYS A 200 21.94 -34.28 -1.26
CA LYS A 200 23.28 -34.82 -1.55
C LYS A 200 24.24 -33.77 -2.10
N LEU A 201 23.75 -32.79 -2.87
CA LEU A 201 24.57 -31.72 -3.46
C LEU A 201 25.10 -30.74 -2.40
N PHE A 202 24.24 -30.35 -1.46
CA PHE A 202 24.63 -29.57 -0.29
C PHE A 202 25.04 -30.52 0.83
N ARG A 203 26.25 -31.09 0.72
CA ARG A 203 26.88 -31.93 1.76
C ARG A 203 26.53 -31.40 3.14
N GLN A 204 25.63 -32.06 3.87
CA GLN A 204 25.58 -31.86 5.31
C GLN A 204 26.91 -32.40 5.86
N PRO A 205 27.75 -31.57 6.50
CA PRO A 205 28.99 -32.07 7.09
C PRO A 205 28.64 -33.17 8.10
N ALA A 206 29.25 -34.34 7.90
CA ALA A 206 28.89 -35.61 8.52
C ALA A 206 29.22 -35.73 10.01
N ASN A 207 29.58 -34.64 10.68
CA ASN A 207 29.95 -34.65 12.09
C ASN A 207 29.05 -33.66 12.82
N TYR A 208 27.87 -34.08 13.30
CA TYR A 208 27.17 -33.60 14.50
C TYR A 208 25.83 -34.35 14.63
N THR A 209 25.47 -34.70 15.87
CA THR A 209 24.32 -35.48 16.37
C THR A 209 22.95 -35.14 15.73
N SER A 210 22.68 -35.62 14.52
CA SER A 210 21.42 -35.37 13.79
C SER A 210 20.25 -36.24 14.28
N THR A 211 20.54 -37.38 14.92
CA THR A 211 19.53 -38.30 15.45
C THR A 211 18.77 -37.71 16.64
N ASP A 212 19.44 -36.98 17.53
CA ASP A 212 18.83 -36.45 18.75
C ASP A 212 17.98 -35.21 18.47
N GLU A 213 18.47 -34.26 17.65
CA GLU A 213 17.68 -33.08 17.23
C GLU A 213 16.42 -33.53 16.45
N TYR A 214 16.57 -34.51 15.55
CA TYR A 214 15.44 -35.07 14.80
C TYR A 214 14.44 -35.79 15.72
N ARG A 215 14.93 -36.56 16.70
CA ARG A 215 14.08 -37.20 17.71
C ARG A 215 13.32 -36.14 18.52
N MET A 216 14.00 -35.12 19.02
CA MET A 216 13.43 -34.04 19.82
C MET A 216 12.37 -33.23 19.06
N LYS A 217 12.61 -32.89 17.79
CA LYS A 217 11.62 -32.20 16.92
C LYS A 217 10.34 -33.01 16.74
N ASN A 218 10.41 -34.34 16.83
CA ASN A 218 9.26 -35.23 16.60
C ASN A 218 8.46 -35.58 17.87
N LEU A 219 8.93 -35.17 19.06
CA LEU A 219 8.30 -35.51 20.35
C LEU A 219 6.98 -34.75 20.63
N LEU A 220 6.61 -33.72 19.84
CA LEU A 220 5.36 -32.95 20.00
C LEU A 220 5.13 -32.36 21.41
N MET A 221 6.19 -31.94 22.07
CA MET A 221 6.15 -31.32 23.39
C MET A 221 6.56 -29.84 23.37
N GLY A 222 6.56 -29.22 22.17
CA GLY A 222 7.00 -27.84 21.94
C GLY A 222 8.48 -27.62 22.23
N ILE A 223 9.23 -27.16 21.23
CA ILE A 223 10.70 -27.10 21.35
C ILE A 223 11.22 -26.09 22.39
N TYR A 224 10.40 -25.10 22.80
CA TYR A 224 10.78 -24.08 23.80
C TYR A 224 9.83 -23.99 25.00
N ASN A 225 8.90 -24.94 25.14
CA ASN A 225 7.93 -24.91 26.23
C ASN A 225 8.57 -25.31 27.56
N GLU A 226 7.92 -24.88 28.65
CA GLU A 226 8.26 -25.28 30.00
C GLU A 226 7.71 -26.69 30.27
N TYR A 227 8.61 -27.60 30.63
CA TYR A 227 8.33 -28.97 31.01
C TYR A 227 8.15 -29.02 32.52
N VAL A 228 6.97 -29.46 32.92
CA VAL A 228 6.58 -29.52 34.33
C VAL A 228 6.74 -30.95 34.82
N PHE A 229 7.70 -31.17 35.70
CA PHE A 229 7.89 -32.44 36.39
C PHE A 229 7.25 -32.34 37.78
N ARG A 230 6.41 -33.32 38.12
CA ARG A 230 5.74 -33.40 39.42
C ARG A 230 6.18 -34.69 40.10
N TYR A 231 6.73 -34.57 41.30
CA TYR A 231 7.07 -35.72 42.13
C TYR A 231 6.38 -35.61 43.47
N HIS A 232 5.89 -36.75 43.97
CA HIS A 232 5.23 -36.81 45.27
C HIS A 232 6.27 -36.58 46.37
N ASN A 233 5.89 -35.86 47.42
CA ASN A 233 6.77 -35.57 48.56
C ASN A 233 7.41 -36.87 49.12
N ASP A 234 6.62 -37.93 49.28
CA ASP A 234 7.06 -39.23 49.79
C ASP A 234 8.12 -39.90 48.90
N TYR A 235 8.16 -39.61 47.60
CA TYR A 235 9.15 -40.19 46.68
C TYR A 235 10.55 -39.62 46.90
N ILE A 236 10.63 -38.41 47.45
CA ILE A 236 11.89 -37.75 47.84
C ILE A 236 12.32 -38.26 49.22
N GLN A 237 11.36 -38.61 50.08
CA GLN A 237 11.60 -39.10 51.45
C GLN A 237 11.84 -40.62 51.53
N GLY A 238 11.40 -41.39 50.54
CA GLY A 238 11.39 -42.87 50.55
C GLY A 238 12.31 -43.57 49.54
N GLY A 239 13.16 -42.84 48.82
CA GLY A 239 14.23 -43.44 48.01
C GLY A 239 15.26 -44.17 48.89
N ASP A 240 15.76 -45.30 48.40
CA ASP A 240 16.78 -46.22 48.94
C ASP A 240 17.56 -45.74 50.21
N GLN A 241 17.69 -46.60 51.23
CA GLN A 241 18.29 -46.29 52.55
C GLN A 241 19.75 -45.79 52.49
N SER A 242 20.40 -45.87 51.33
CA SER A 242 21.71 -45.28 51.03
C SER A 242 21.68 -43.75 50.82
N LEU A 243 20.51 -43.14 50.64
CA LEU A 243 20.30 -41.70 50.39
C LEU A 243 20.15 -40.85 51.67
N GLN A 244 20.49 -41.37 52.86
CA GLN A 244 20.39 -40.67 54.15
C GLN A 244 21.48 -39.58 54.37
N HIS A 245 21.85 -38.80 53.37
CA HIS A 245 22.56 -37.53 53.58
C HIS A 245 21.61 -36.37 53.33
N GLY A 246 20.77 -36.12 54.34
CA GLY A 246 19.93 -34.93 54.45
C GLY A 246 18.43 -35.21 54.37
N LYS A 247 17.79 -35.46 55.52
CA LYS A 247 16.34 -35.28 55.66
C LYS A 247 16.03 -33.79 55.48
N PHE A 248 15.67 -33.36 54.28
CA PHE A 248 15.18 -32.01 54.05
C PHE A 248 13.69 -31.96 54.36
N ALA A 249 13.32 -31.42 55.52
CA ALA A 249 11.94 -31.10 55.83
C ALA A 249 11.54 -29.86 55.01
N ILE A 250 10.56 -30.00 54.12
CA ILE A 250 9.98 -28.88 53.37
C ILE A 250 9.36 -27.93 54.41
N GLN A 251 9.82 -26.68 54.46
CA GLN A 251 9.25 -25.71 55.39
C GLN A 251 7.85 -25.28 54.90
N PRO A 252 6.85 -25.17 55.80
CA PRO A 252 5.46 -24.89 55.45
C PRO A 252 5.23 -23.50 54.82
N GLU A 253 6.22 -22.62 54.87
CA GLU A 253 6.20 -21.26 54.33
C GLU A 253 6.77 -21.14 52.89
N TRP A 254 7.31 -22.22 52.34
CA TRP A 254 7.84 -22.22 50.98
C TRP A 254 6.69 -22.33 49.97
N THR A 255 6.43 -21.24 49.26
CA THR A 255 5.52 -21.23 48.08
C THR A 255 6.30 -21.23 46.77
N GLU A 256 7.27 -20.33 46.64
CA GLU A 256 8.22 -20.24 45.54
C GLU A 256 9.53 -19.67 46.08
N LEU A 257 10.66 -20.34 45.80
CA LEU A 257 12.00 -19.86 46.19
C LEU A 257 12.83 -19.49 44.95
N PRO A 258 13.67 -18.45 45.01
CA PRO A 258 14.69 -18.19 43.99
C PRO A 258 15.62 -19.41 43.82
N LEU A 259 15.97 -19.75 42.58
CA LEU A 259 16.84 -20.90 42.25
C LEU A 259 18.20 -20.90 42.95
N ASP A 260 18.67 -19.72 43.34
CA ASP A 260 19.97 -19.50 43.99
C ASP A 260 19.91 -19.78 45.51
N GLU A 261 18.71 -19.83 46.09
CA GLU A 261 18.46 -20.11 47.52
C GLU A 261 18.02 -21.57 47.76
N LEU A 262 17.79 -22.33 46.68
CA LEU A 262 17.39 -23.73 46.75
C LEU A 262 18.60 -24.65 47.04
N PRO A 263 18.47 -25.61 47.99
CA PRO A 263 19.49 -26.63 48.21
C PRO A 263 19.83 -27.39 46.93
N GLU A 264 21.12 -27.68 46.71
CA GLU A 264 21.61 -28.32 45.48
C GLU A 264 20.96 -29.69 45.23
N ALA A 265 20.69 -30.45 46.30
CA ALA A 265 19.99 -31.72 46.25
C ALA A 265 18.57 -31.59 45.66
N ILE A 266 17.80 -30.56 46.07
CA ILE A 266 16.44 -30.31 45.58
C ILE A 266 16.47 -29.72 44.16
N ARG A 267 17.45 -28.85 43.88
CA ARG A 267 17.65 -28.23 42.56
C ARG A 267 17.97 -29.28 41.48
N ASN A 268 18.78 -30.28 41.82
CA ASN A 268 19.22 -31.31 40.88
C ASN A 268 18.41 -32.61 40.94
N PHE A 269 17.46 -32.75 41.87
CA PHE A 269 16.70 -33.98 42.08
C PHE A 269 16.12 -34.60 40.80
N PRO A 270 15.41 -33.88 39.91
CA PRO A 270 14.87 -34.49 38.68
C PRO A 270 15.94 -35.01 37.71
N LYS A 271 17.17 -34.49 37.78
CA LYS A 271 18.32 -34.93 36.98
C LYS A 271 19.24 -35.93 37.71
N SER A 272 18.96 -36.24 38.97
CA SER A 272 19.75 -37.13 39.80
C SER A 272 19.78 -38.56 39.24
N ASN A 273 20.72 -39.36 39.73
CA ASN A 273 20.77 -40.78 39.38
C ASN A 273 19.61 -41.59 39.99
N ASP A 274 18.89 -41.01 40.94
CA ASP A 274 17.81 -41.64 41.71
C ASP A 274 16.49 -41.67 40.94
N VAL A 275 16.34 -40.80 39.93
CA VAL A 275 15.19 -40.79 39.03
C VAL A 275 15.44 -41.76 37.87
N PRO A 276 14.49 -42.63 37.47
CA PRO A 276 14.64 -43.48 36.30
C PRO A 276 14.95 -42.65 35.04
N VAL A 277 15.87 -43.13 34.19
CA VAL A 277 16.39 -42.38 33.02
C VAL A 277 15.30 -41.82 32.12
N PHE A 278 14.17 -42.53 31.97
CA PHE A 278 13.03 -42.11 31.14
C PHE A 278 12.16 -41.00 31.77
N LEU A 279 12.31 -40.74 33.08
CA LEU A 279 11.62 -39.67 33.82
C LEU A 279 12.51 -38.44 34.06
N ARG A 280 13.80 -38.50 33.67
CA ARG A 280 14.72 -37.37 33.83
C ARG A 280 14.43 -36.28 32.78
N PRO A 281 14.53 -34.99 33.15
CA PRO A 281 14.64 -33.91 32.18
C PRO A 281 15.88 -34.12 31.30
N HIS A 282 15.82 -33.62 30.06
CA HIS A 282 16.98 -33.61 29.18
C HIS A 282 18.17 -32.93 29.87
N GLN A 283 19.40 -33.41 29.64
CA GLN A 283 20.60 -32.92 30.32
C GLN A 283 20.78 -31.40 30.15
N ASP A 284 20.52 -30.88 28.95
CA ASP A 284 20.59 -29.44 28.63
C ASP A 284 19.31 -28.62 28.92
N ALA A 285 18.29 -29.22 29.53
CA ALA A 285 17.10 -28.47 29.97
C ALA A 285 17.46 -27.59 31.16
N VAL A 286 17.11 -26.30 31.12
CA VAL A 286 17.43 -25.33 32.17
C VAL A 286 16.29 -25.28 33.17
N LEU A 287 16.57 -25.52 34.45
CA LEU A 287 15.57 -25.36 35.52
C LEU A 287 15.21 -23.89 35.64
N THR A 288 13.93 -23.55 35.51
CA THR A 288 13.42 -22.18 35.57
C THR A 288 12.71 -21.87 36.88
N ARG A 289 11.98 -22.82 37.45
CA ARG A 289 11.22 -22.62 38.69
C ARG A 289 11.04 -23.92 39.46
N VAL A 290 11.00 -23.82 40.79
CA VAL A 290 10.51 -24.88 41.67
C VAL A 290 9.36 -24.31 42.51
N THR A 291 8.20 -24.95 42.46
CA THR A 291 7.02 -24.55 43.22
C THR A 291 6.67 -25.65 44.22
N PHE A 292 6.46 -25.25 45.46
CA PHE A 292 6.11 -26.15 46.56
C PHE A 292 4.59 -26.09 46.82
N PRO A 293 3.98 -27.19 47.27
CA PRO A 293 2.57 -27.20 47.60
C PRO A 293 2.29 -26.29 48.82
N ARG A 294 1.21 -25.50 48.77
CA ARG A 294 0.74 -24.73 49.93
C ARG A 294 0.17 -25.69 50.99
N PRO A 295 0.35 -25.41 52.30
CA PRO A 295 -0.32 -26.18 53.35
C PRO A 295 -1.85 -26.09 53.16
N ALA A 296 -2.50 -27.25 53.11
CA ALA A 296 -3.92 -27.37 52.80
C ALA A 296 -4.81 -26.69 53.86
N THR A 297 -5.73 -25.83 53.44
CA THR A 297 -7.00 -25.62 54.17
C THR A 297 -7.89 -26.84 53.99
N ALA A 298 -8.74 -27.14 54.97
CA ALA A 298 -9.44 -28.42 55.19
C ALA A 298 -10.24 -29.05 54.01
N ASP A 299 -10.40 -28.36 52.88
CA ASP A 299 -11.13 -28.84 51.68
C ASP A 299 -10.27 -28.98 50.41
N ALA A 300 -8.93 -28.99 50.51
CA ALA A 300 -8.04 -29.15 49.35
C ALA A 300 -7.60 -30.62 49.11
N ASP A 301 -7.60 -31.02 47.84
CA ASP A 301 -7.16 -32.32 47.28
C ASP A 301 -5.82 -32.80 47.92
N PRO A 302 -5.69 -34.07 48.38
CA PRO A 302 -4.57 -34.54 49.22
C PRO A 302 -3.22 -34.74 48.49
N ASP A 303 -3.11 -34.29 47.25
CA ASP A 303 -1.97 -34.55 46.37
C ASP A 303 -0.87 -33.46 46.50
N THR A 304 0.01 -33.59 47.51
CA THR A 304 1.17 -32.70 47.74
C THR A 304 2.35 -33.01 46.80
N TYR A 305 2.30 -32.49 45.58
CA TYR A 305 3.40 -32.57 44.61
C TYR A 305 4.31 -31.34 44.66
N ILE A 306 5.63 -31.55 44.65
CA ILE A 306 6.58 -30.48 44.30
C ILE A 306 6.69 -30.43 42.78
N ARG A 307 6.74 -29.20 42.25
CA ARG A 307 6.76 -28.94 40.82
C ARG A 307 8.11 -28.36 40.40
N TRP A 308 8.81 -29.01 39.48
CA TRP A 308 9.98 -28.47 38.80
C TRP A 308 9.62 -28.10 37.37
N GLU A 309 9.87 -26.85 37.01
CA GLU A 309 9.64 -26.32 35.66
C GLU A 309 10.99 -26.19 34.95
N TYR A 310 11.15 -26.87 33.82
CA TYR A 310 12.37 -26.84 33.00
C TYR A 310 12.06 -26.24 31.63
N GLN A 311 12.85 -25.27 31.19
CA GLN A 311 12.79 -24.77 29.83
C GLN A 311 13.89 -25.40 28.97
N MET A 312 13.53 -25.89 27.79
CA MET A 312 14.52 -26.41 26.85
C MET A 312 15.41 -25.27 26.31
N ASN A 313 16.73 -25.46 26.38
CA ASN A 313 17.67 -24.49 25.85
C ASN A 313 17.64 -24.47 24.32
N TYR A 314 17.56 -23.29 23.72
CA TYR A 314 17.55 -23.17 22.26
C TYR A 314 18.79 -23.76 21.57
N ARG A 315 19.92 -23.84 22.28
CA ARG A 315 21.17 -24.44 21.78
C ARG A 315 21.04 -25.93 21.42
N LEU A 316 19.99 -26.61 21.88
CA LEU A 316 19.66 -28.00 21.51
C LEU A 316 19.29 -28.17 20.03
N TYR A 317 18.94 -27.09 19.33
CA TYR A 317 18.49 -27.13 17.94
C TYR A 317 19.43 -26.35 17.01
N PRO A 318 20.73 -26.72 16.91
CA PRO A 318 21.72 -25.94 16.16
C PRO A 318 21.40 -25.85 14.67
N GLN A 319 20.87 -26.93 14.06
CA GLN A 319 20.51 -26.89 12.64
C GLN A 319 19.28 -26.00 12.38
N LEU A 320 18.24 -26.14 13.22
CA LEU A 320 17.04 -25.30 13.12
C LEU A 320 17.37 -23.82 13.31
N ASN A 321 18.19 -23.48 14.30
CA ASN A 321 18.59 -22.10 14.57
C ASN A 321 19.43 -21.52 13.43
N ARG A 322 20.26 -22.34 12.78
CA ARG A 322 21.04 -21.92 11.59
C ARG A 322 20.11 -21.63 10.41
N GLU A 323 19.17 -22.53 10.09
CA GLU A 323 18.17 -22.30 9.04
C GLU A 323 17.32 -21.05 9.34
N LEU A 324 16.89 -20.90 10.60
CA LEU A 324 16.14 -19.75 11.08
C LEU A 324 16.93 -18.46 10.93
N SER A 325 18.21 -18.47 11.30
CA SER A 325 19.11 -17.33 11.14
C SER A 325 19.23 -16.92 9.67
N TYR A 326 19.38 -17.90 8.76
CA TYR A 326 19.40 -17.59 7.33
C TYR A 326 18.10 -16.92 6.87
N VAL A 327 16.93 -17.42 7.27
CA VAL A 327 15.64 -16.79 6.90
C VAL A 327 15.52 -15.39 7.48
N ILE A 328 15.83 -15.19 8.76
CA ILE A 328 15.75 -13.88 9.43
C ILE A 328 16.71 -12.88 8.78
N PHE A 329 18.01 -13.22 8.67
CA PHE A 329 19.01 -12.31 8.16
C PHE A 329 18.85 -12.03 6.66
N SER A 330 18.49 -13.04 5.87
CA SER A 330 18.19 -12.81 4.45
C SER A 330 16.92 -11.99 4.26
N GLY A 331 15.88 -12.19 5.08
CA GLY A 331 14.66 -11.38 5.04
C GLY A 331 14.89 -9.92 5.44
N ILE A 332 15.60 -9.68 6.56
CA ILE A 332 15.97 -8.32 6.99
C ILE A 332 16.90 -7.67 5.96
N GLY A 333 17.93 -8.40 5.51
CA GLY A 333 18.89 -7.92 4.51
C GLY A 333 18.20 -7.58 3.19
N LEU A 334 17.23 -8.38 2.77
CA LEU A 334 16.41 -8.11 1.59
C LEU A 334 15.58 -6.84 1.78
N LEU A 335 14.91 -6.71 2.92
CA LEU A 335 14.06 -5.57 3.19
C LEU A 335 14.89 -4.26 3.20
N LEU A 336 16.06 -4.28 3.85
CA LEU A 336 17.01 -3.17 3.87
C LEU A 336 17.55 -2.87 2.48
N LEU A 337 17.97 -3.89 1.71
CA LEU A 337 18.51 -3.70 0.37
C LEU A 337 17.49 -3.02 -0.54
N VAL A 338 16.25 -3.50 -0.56
CA VAL A 338 15.18 -2.89 -1.37
C VAL A 338 14.86 -1.47 -0.89
N SER A 339 14.88 -1.21 0.42
CA SER A 339 14.70 0.14 0.97
C SER A 339 15.78 1.15 0.55
N LEU A 340 16.96 0.68 0.17
CA LEU A 340 18.10 1.52 -0.20
C LEU A 340 18.26 1.71 -1.71
N LEU A 341 17.45 1.04 -2.54
CA LEU A 341 17.53 1.18 -3.99
C LEU A 341 17.14 2.61 -4.46
N PRO A 342 17.74 3.07 -5.57
CA PRO A 342 17.32 4.32 -6.20
C PRO A 342 15.94 4.13 -6.86
N ILE A 343 15.18 5.22 -7.00
CA ILE A 343 13.77 5.17 -7.42
C ILE A 343 13.56 4.52 -8.78
N ARG A 344 14.48 4.75 -9.74
CA ARG A 344 14.40 4.16 -11.08
C ARG A 344 14.51 2.64 -11.06
N ALA A 345 15.17 2.05 -10.06
CA ALA A 345 15.31 0.60 -9.96
C ALA A 345 13.96 -0.09 -9.69
N TYR A 346 13.02 0.58 -9.01
CA TYR A 346 11.74 -0.03 -8.64
C TYR A 346 10.86 -0.34 -9.84
N SER A 347 10.87 0.50 -10.87
CA SER A 347 10.12 0.26 -12.11
C SER A 347 10.63 -0.98 -12.88
N TYR A 348 11.91 -1.36 -12.73
CA TYR A 348 12.44 -2.60 -13.32
C TYR A 348 12.01 -3.85 -12.55
N ILE A 349 11.80 -3.74 -11.23
CA ILE A 349 11.32 -4.84 -10.37
C ILE A 349 9.81 -5.02 -10.56
N GLY A 350 9.07 -3.92 -10.65
CA GLY A 350 7.63 -3.89 -10.82
C GLY A 350 6.83 -4.06 -9.53
N SER A 351 5.64 -3.45 -9.51
CA SER A 351 4.77 -3.39 -8.33
C SER A 351 4.36 -4.78 -7.79
N ALA A 352 4.03 -5.74 -8.67
CA ALA A 352 3.61 -7.09 -8.26
C ALA A 352 4.73 -7.83 -7.50
N ALA A 353 5.94 -7.79 -8.03
CA ALA A 353 7.10 -8.43 -7.44
C ALA A 353 7.44 -7.81 -6.08
N LEU A 354 7.42 -6.47 -5.99
CA LEU A 354 7.66 -5.76 -4.74
C LEU A 354 6.66 -6.16 -3.63
N VAL A 355 5.37 -6.35 -3.95
CA VAL A 355 4.37 -6.82 -2.98
C VAL A 355 4.65 -8.26 -2.52
N ALA A 356 4.89 -9.18 -3.47
CA ALA A 356 5.19 -10.57 -3.15
C ALA A 356 6.46 -10.71 -2.30
N LEU A 357 7.49 -9.94 -2.63
CA LEU A 357 8.76 -9.93 -1.92
C LEU A 357 8.64 -9.29 -0.52
N ALA A 358 7.75 -8.30 -0.36
CA ALA A 358 7.46 -7.69 0.93
C ALA A 358 6.81 -8.72 1.86
N PHE A 359 5.84 -9.51 1.37
CA PHE A 359 5.25 -10.59 2.14
C PHE A 359 6.31 -11.58 2.64
N ALA A 360 7.28 -11.95 1.78
CA ALA A 360 8.39 -12.78 2.21
C ALA A 360 9.23 -12.12 3.31
N GLY A 361 9.72 -10.89 3.09
CA GLY A 361 10.54 -10.18 4.07
C GLY A 361 9.87 -10.02 5.43
N TRP A 362 8.61 -9.62 5.47
CA TRP A 362 7.86 -9.45 6.71
C TRP A 362 7.53 -10.77 7.42
N ILE A 363 7.34 -11.86 6.67
CA ILE A 363 7.27 -13.22 7.24
C ILE A 363 8.54 -13.55 8.02
N ALA A 364 9.72 -13.23 7.48
CA ALA A 364 10.99 -13.48 8.14
C ALA A 364 11.15 -12.64 9.42
N VAL A 365 10.81 -11.34 9.37
CA VAL A 365 10.87 -10.44 10.54
C VAL A 365 9.98 -10.94 11.66
N ILE A 366 8.73 -11.29 11.36
CA ILE A 366 7.78 -11.77 12.37
C ILE A 366 8.21 -13.13 12.92
N THR A 367 8.79 -14.00 12.09
CA THR A 367 9.35 -15.27 12.55
C THR A 367 10.52 -15.05 13.52
N GLY A 368 11.35 -14.03 13.28
CA GLY A 368 12.37 -13.58 14.22
C GLY A 368 11.80 -13.09 15.55
N LEU A 369 10.76 -12.26 15.52
CA LEU A 369 10.07 -11.82 16.75
C LEU A 369 9.45 -12.99 17.52
N LEU A 370 8.87 -13.96 16.81
CA LEU A 370 8.32 -15.17 17.42
C LEU A 370 9.42 -16.05 18.03
N PHE A 371 10.61 -16.09 17.43
CA PHE A 371 11.78 -16.74 18.04
C PHE A 371 12.23 -16.02 19.31
N LEU A 372 12.37 -14.69 19.29
CA LEU A 372 12.77 -13.93 20.47
C LEU A 372 11.79 -14.12 21.64
N ASP A 373 10.48 -14.14 21.36
CA ASP A 373 9.44 -14.40 22.35
C ASP A 373 9.49 -15.80 22.96
N SER A 374 9.75 -16.83 22.15
CA SER A 374 9.68 -18.23 22.58
C SER A 374 11.00 -18.76 23.12
N ALA A 375 12.13 -18.46 22.47
CA ALA A 375 13.46 -18.93 22.84
C ALA A 375 14.11 -18.09 23.95
N ARG A 376 13.68 -16.83 24.14
CA ARG A 376 14.16 -15.91 25.19
C ARG A 376 15.70 -15.89 25.38
N PRO A 377 16.49 -15.72 24.30
CA PRO A 377 17.94 -15.90 24.35
C PRO A 377 18.66 -14.91 25.29
N PHE A 378 18.05 -13.76 25.57
CA PHE A 378 18.61 -12.71 26.43
C PHE A 378 18.18 -12.82 27.90
N GLY A 379 17.37 -13.81 28.27
CA GLY A 379 16.79 -13.94 29.61
C GLY A 379 17.83 -14.10 30.73
N HIS A 380 19.02 -14.61 30.42
CA HIS A 380 20.14 -14.75 31.37
C HIS A 380 20.72 -13.39 31.80
N TYR A 381 20.77 -12.41 30.89
CA TYR A 381 21.37 -11.10 31.17
C TYR A 381 20.38 -10.14 31.81
N TRP A 382 19.08 -10.30 31.55
CA TRP A 382 18.06 -9.32 31.94
C TRP A 382 16.79 -9.99 32.46
N LYS A 383 16.83 -10.48 33.72
CA LYS A 383 15.74 -11.26 34.35
C LYS A 383 14.36 -10.58 34.31
N TRP A 384 14.29 -9.24 34.40
CA TRP A 384 13.01 -8.50 34.33
C TRP A 384 12.44 -8.39 32.91
N LEU A 385 13.28 -8.13 31.90
CA LEU A 385 12.86 -8.03 30.48
C LEU A 385 12.34 -9.37 29.97
N ASN A 386 12.81 -10.47 30.55
CA ASN A 386 12.41 -11.82 30.20
C ASN A 386 10.91 -12.11 30.38
N ARG A 387 10.19 -11.28 31.16
CA ARG A 387 8.75 -11.39 31.38
C ARG A 387 7.91 -10.66 30.32
N ILE A 388 8.51 -9.77 29.53
CA ILE A 388 7.81 -8.94 28.55
C ILE A 388 8.02 -9.54 27.15
N PRO A 389 6.96 -9.85 26.39
CA PRO A 389 7.10 -10.28 25.00
C PRO A 389 7.82 -9.20 24.17
N TRP A 390 8.79 -9.59 23.33
CA TRP A 390 9.47 -8.68 22.42
C TRP A 390 8.51 -8.00 21.45
N ARG A 391 7.43 -8.69 21.06
CA ARG A 391 6.35 -8.07 20.28
C ARG A 391 5.66 -6.92 21.01
N PHE A 392 5.48 -7.03 22.32
CA PHE A 392 4.95 -5.93 23.13
C PHE A 392 5.95 -4.77 23.21
N GLY A 393 7.23 -5.08 23.43
CA GLY A 393 8.29 -4.06 23.40
C GLY A 393 8.37 -3.33 22.04
N ALA A 394 8.30 -4.07 20.93
CA ALA A 394 8.26 -3.51 19.59
C ALA A 394 7.02 -2.62 19.37
N PHE A 395 5.85 -3.03 19.86
CA PHE A 395 4.64 -2.21 19.80
C PHE A 395 4.79 -0.91 20.60
N CYS A 396 5.29 -0.99 21.85
CA CYS A 396 5.58 0.20 22.65
C CYS A 396 6.60 1.13 21.97
N TRP A 397 7.62 0.56 21.34
CA TRP A 397 8.61 1.33 20.60
C TRP A 397 7.99 2.07 19.41
N ILE A 398 7.11 1.41 18.64
CA ILE A 398 6.36 2.06 17.56
C ILE A 398 5.52 3.22 18.11
N LEU A 399 4.86 3.07 19.26
CA LEU A 399 4.09 4.16 19.88
C LEU A 399 4.99 5.34 20.29
N ILE A 400 6.16 5.08 20.85
CA ILE A 400 7.15 6.12 21.19
C ILE A 400 7.64 6.83 19.93
N CYS A 401 8.03 6.09 18.90
CA CYS A 401 8.45 6.65 17.62
C CYS A 401 7.33 7.46 16.98
N SER A 402 6.09 6.97 17.00
CA SER A 402 4.91 7.67 16.47
C SER A 402 4.65 9.01 17.16
N PHE A 403 5.03 9.17 18.43
CA PHE A 403 4.87 10.43 19.16
C PHE A 403 5.98 11.45 18.82
N ILE A 404 7.19 10.96 18.54
CA ILE A 404 8.38 11.82 18.29
C ILE A 404 8.53 12.16 16.80
N ASN A 405 8.22 11.21 15.93
CA ASN A 405 8.43 11.32 14.50
C ASN A 405 7.46 12.38 13.90
N PRO A 406 7.97 13.39 13.17
CA PRO A 406 7.13 14.45 12.61
C PRO A 406 6.16 13.97 11.53
N ASP A 407 6.25 12.72 11.08
CA ASP A 407 5.36 12.02 10.15
C ASP A 407 5.22 12.72 8.78
N HIS A 408 5.86 12.16 7.75
CA HIS A 408 5.77 12.62 6.36
C HIS A 408 5.79 14.16 6.14
N PRO A 409 6.82 14.89 6.63
CA PRO A 409 6.97 16.32 6.40
C PRO A 409 7.09 16.63 4.91
N VAL A 410 6.57 17.79 4.53
CA VAL A 410 6.63 18.29 3.16
C VAL A 410 8.09 18.44 2.68
N ARG A 411 8.34 18.01 1.44
CA ARG A 411 9.67 18.09 0.82
C ARG A 411 9.97 19.51 0.36
N VAL A 412 10.98 20.12 0.98
CA VAL A 412 11.42 21.50 0.68
C VAL A 412 12.70 21.51 -0.17
N ILE A 413 13.00 22.63 -0.85
CA ILE A 413 14.15 22.72 -1.78
C ILE A 413 15.48 22.90 -1.05
N ASN A 414 15.54 23.75 -0.02
CA ASN A 414 16.70 23.90 0.86
C ASN A 414 16.26 24.56 2.18
N GLN A 415 16.51 23.90 3.32
CA GLN A 415 16.20 24.48 4.64
C GLN A 415 17.20 25.56 5.09
N ALA A 416 18.37 25.64 4.46
CA ALA A 416 19.41 26.61 4.77
C ALA A 416 19.27 27.92 3.97
N ALA A 417 18.45 27.94 2.92
CA ALA A 417 18.19 29.15 2.14
C ALA A 417 16.94 29.84 2.70
N ALA A 418 17.05 31.11 3.06
CA ALA A 418 15.87 31.92 3.36
C ALA A 418 14.95 31.94 2.13
N ARG A 419 13.64 31.76 2.34
CA ARG A 419 12.63 31.88 1.28
C ARG A 419 12.74 33.28 0.67
N GLN A 420 13.25 33.37 -0.56
CA GLN A 420 13.14 34.60 -1.35
C GLN A 420 11.71 34.67 -1.85
N SER A 421 10.89 35.54 -1.25
CA SER A 421 9.49 35.69 -1.62
C SER A 421 9.38 36.25 -3.03
N VAL A 422 8.90 35.44 -3.99
CA VAL A 422 8.38 35.98 -5.24
C VAL A 422 7.06 36.69 -4.92
N GLU A 423 6.94 37.96 -5.27
CA GLU A 423 5.74 38.74 -4.98
C GLU A 423 4.56 38.21 -5.80
N ARG A 424 3.69 37.43 -5.14
CA ARG A 424 2.52 36.81 -5.74
C ARG A 424 1.43 37.87 -5.96
N PRO A 425 0.91 38.06 -7.19
CA PRO A 425 -0.13 39.05 -7.44
C PRO A 425 -1.45 38.67 -6.76
N THR A 426 -2.25 39.66 -6.37
CA THR A 426 -3.63 39.39 -5.94
C THR A 426 -4.49 38.90 -7.10
N LEU A 427 -5.54 38.14 -6.81
CA LEU A 427 -6.46 37.64 -7.85
C LEU A 427 -7.03 38.78 -8.72
N SER A 428 -7.41 39.90 -8.11
CA SER A 428 -7.95 41.07 -8.83
C SER A 428 -6.88 41.73 -9.72
N GLU A 429 -5.64 41.87 -9.24
CA GLU A 429 -4.53 42.40 -10.06
C GLU A 429 -4.20 41.47 -11.22
N HIS A 430 -4.14 40.16 -10.96
CA HIS A 430 -3.92 39.15 -11.98
C HIS A 430 -5.03 39.16 -13.04
N PHE A 431 -6.29 39.32 -12.62
CA PHE A 431 -7.43 39.46 -13.52
C PHE A 431 -7.34 40.69 -14.42
N ARG A 432 -7.02 41.87 -13.87
CA ARG A 432 -6.83 43.10 -14.67
C ARG A 432 -5.72 42.92 -15.71
N LYS A 433 -4.57 42.38 -15.30
CA LYS A 433 -3.44 42.12 -16.22
C LYS A 433 -3.80 41.12 -17.31
N TRP A 434 -4.52 40.05 -16.95
CA TRP A 434 -5.00 39.06 -17.93
C TRP A 434 -5.93 39.72 -18.96
N VAL A 435 -6.88 40.54 -18.53
CA VAL A 435 -7.79 41.30 -19.41
C VAL A 435 -7.03 42.29 -20.29
N ASP A 436 -6.08 43.04 -19.72
CA ASP A 436 -5.27 44.02 -20.45
C ASP A 436 -4.46 43.38 -21.59
N LEU A 437 -3.89 42.20 -21.37
CA LEU A 437 -3.17 41.46 -22.41
C LEU A 437 -4.06 41.12 -23.62
N ARG A 438 -5.33 40.78 -23.37
CA ARG A 438 -6.30 40.48 -24.43
C ARG A 438 -6.79 41.76 -25.10
N HIS A 439 -6.97 42.85 -24.35
CA HIS A 439 -7.28 44.14 -24.96
C HIS A 439 -6.17 44.65 -25.89
N ARG A 440 -4.89 44.52 -25.50
CA ARG A 440 -3.75 44.93 -26.34
C ARG A 440 -3.65 44.13 -27.63
N SER A 441 -3.95 42.83 -27.60
CA SER A 441 -3.90 41.99 -28.81
C SER A 441 -5.01 42.32 -29.83
N LEU A 442 -6.11 42.94 -29.37
CA LEU A 442 -7.25 43.35 -30.21
C LEU A 442 -7.13 44.78 -30.71
N ALA A 443 -6.57 45.69 -29.90
CA ALA A 443 -6.27 47.05 -30.30
C ALA A 443 -5.35 47.11 -31.54
N ALA A 444 -4.54 46.06 -31.75
CA ALA A 444 -3.72 45.89 -32.95
C ALA A 444 -4.50 45.52 -34.23
N LYS A 445 -5.82 45.30 -34.18
CA LYS A 445 -6.65 44.84 -35.32
C LYS A 445 -7.91 45.69 -35.60
N ASP A 446 -7.95 46.95 -35.16
CA ASP A 446 -9.04 47.94 -35.40
C ASP A 446 -10.48 47.45 -35.08
N SER A 447 -10.60 46.39 -34.29
CA SER A 447 -11.86 45.81 -33.88
C SER A 447 -11.77 45.49 -32.40
N MET A 448 -12.35 46.36 -31.57
CA MET A 448 -12.48 46.13 -30.13
C MET A 448 -13.79 45.35 -29.89
N PRO A 449 -13.76 44.01 -29.76
CA PRO A 449 -14.93 43.28 -29.32
C PRO A 449 -15.34 43.77 -27.92
N GLN A 450 -16.63 44.01 -27.73
CA GLN A 450 -17.15 44.51 -26.46
C GLN A 450 -17.08 43.49 -25.31
N ARG A 451 -16.78 42.21 -25.59
CA ARG A 451 -16.93 41.10 -24.63
C ARG A 451 -15.85 40.03 -24.75
N ILE A 452 -15.05 39.82 -23.71
CA ILE A 452 -13.90 38.92 -23.66
C ILE A 452 -14.33 37.55 -23.13
N PRO A 453 -14.13 36.45 -23.89
CA PRO A 453 -14.40 35.11 -23.39
C PRO A 453 -13.33 34.72 -22.37
N MET A 454 -13.76 34.15 -21.25
CA MET A 454 -12.90 33.69 -20.17
C MET A 454 -13.12 32.20 -19.94
N VAL A 455 -12.12 31.38 -20.20
CA VAL A 455 -12.17 29.94 -19.97
C VAL A 455 -11.68 29.61 -18.55
N LEU A 456 -12.53 28.89 -17.82
CA LEU A 456 -12.23 28.29 -16.53
C LEU A 456 -12.18 26.78 -16.72
N VAL A 457 -11.26 26.09 -16.04
CA VAL A 457 -11.10 24.64 -16.18
C VAL A 457 -11.22 23.97 -14.82
N CYS A 458 -12.20 23.07 -14.68
CA CYS A 458 -12.34 22.16 -13.56
C CYS A 458 -11.72 20.81 -13.94
N ALA A 459 -10.76 20.33 -13.15
CA ALA A 459 -10.15 19.01 -13.36
C ALA A 459 -10.39 18.10 -12.14
N GLU A 460 -11.29 17.13 -12.30
CA GLU A 460 -11.70 16.22 -11.25
C GLU A 460 -10.60 15.23 -10.83
N GLY A 461 -10.62 14.84 -9.55
CA GLY A 461 -9.72 13.84 -8.98
C GLY A 461 -10.10 12.39 -9.29
N GLY A 462 -9.09 11.51 -9.35
CA GLY A 462 -9.30 10.08 -9.58
C GLY A 462 -8.03 9.36 -10.03
N ALA A 463 -6.90 9.58 -9.33
CA ALA A 463 -5.58 8.99 -9.61
C ALA A 463 -5.07 9.25 -11.06
N LEU A 464 -4.09 8.47 -11.53
CA LEU A 464 -3.41 8.72 -12.81
C LEU A 464 -4.37 8.75 -14.00
N ARG A 465 -5.48 7.98 -14.00
CA ARG A 465 -6.44 8.01 -15.11
C ARG A 465 -7.01 9.41 -15.38
N THR A 466 -7.35 10.13 -14.31
CA THR A 466 -7.90 11.50 -14.42
C THR A 466 -6.81 12.50 -14.78
N GLY A 467 -5.57 12.27 -14.31
CA GLY A 467 -4.41 13.04 -14.74
C GLY A 467 -4.13 12.88 -16.23
N ALA A 468 -4.07 11.64 -16.71
CA ALA A 468 -3.86 11.33 -18.12
C ALA A 468 -4.97 11.92 -18.99
N MET A 469 -6.23 11.72 -18.61
CA MET A 469 -7.36 12.32 -19.32
C MET A 469 -7.27 13.85 -19.35
N SER A 470 -7.00 14.49 -18.22
CA SER A 470 -6.93 15.95 -18.13
C SER A 470 -5.81 16.50 -19.02
N ALA A 471 -4.62 15.92 -18.96
CA ALA A 471 -3.50 16.32 -19.80
C ALA A 471 -3.77 16.09 -21.28
N ILE A 472 -4.23 14.90 -21.66
CA ILE A 472 -4.45 14.51 -23.06
C ILE A 472 -5.58 15.35 -23.69
N VAL A 473 -6.69 15.58 -22.99
CA VAL A 473 -7.80 16.36 -23.57
C VAL A 473 -7.40 17.83 -23.73
N LEU A 474 -6.71 18.43 -22.76
CA LEU A 474 -6.24 19.81 -22.85
C LEU A 474 -5.21 19.97 -23.98
N GLU A 475 -4.27 19.03 -24.11
CA GLU A 475 -3.27 19.01 -25.18
C GLU A 475 -3.94 18.91 -26.57
N LYS A 476 -4.90 17.99 -26.74
CA LYS A 476 -5.63 17.83 -28.01
C LYS A 476 -6.46 19.06 -28.35
N LEU A 477 -7.17 19.63 -27.36
CA LEU A 477 -7.94 20.85 -27.57
C LEU A 477 -7.02 22.03 -27.93
N GLN A 478 -5.89 22.21 -27.24
CA GLN A 478 -4.90 23.24 -27.57
C GLN A 478 -4.33 23.07 -28.99
N ARG A 479 -4.03 21.84 -29.40
CA ARG A 479 -3.50 21.55 -30.75
C ARG A 479 -4.53 21.82 -31.84
N GLN A 480 -5.79 21.50 -31.58
CA GLN A 480 -6.88 21.72 -32.53
C GLN A 480 -7.30 23.19 -32.57
N TYR A 481 -7.13 23.92 -31.47
CA TYR A 481 -7.59 25.30 -31.31
C TYR A 481 -6.51 26.16 -30.63
N PRO A 482 -5.63 26.81 -31.41
CA PRO A 482 -4.47 27.53 -30.87
C PRO A 482 -4.81 28.63 -29.86
N GLN A 483 -5.99 29.26 -29.97
CA GLN A 483 -6.42 30.30 -29.04
C GLN A 483 -6.83 29.79 -27.64
N LEU A 484 -6.89 28.49 -27.40
CA LEU A 484 -7.41 27.95 -26.14
C LEU A 484 -6.59 28.44 -24.93
N LYS A 485 -5.28 28.18 -24.89
CA LYS A 485 -4.41 28.55 -23.77
C LYS A 485 -4.48 30.05 -23.46
N ASP A 486 -4.61 30.87 -24.51
CA ASP A 486 -4.69 32.33 -24.36
C ASP A 486 -6.05 32.78 -23.82
N ASN A 487 -7.09 31.95 -23.84
CA ASN A 487 -8.38 32.26 -23.23
C ASN A 487 -8.58 31.60 -21.86
N ILE A 488 -7.67 30.74 -21.41
CA ILE A 488 -7.73 30.18 -20.05
C ILE A 488 -7.33 31.26 -19.06
N PHE A 489 -8.23 31.55 -18.11
CA PHE A 489 -7.98 32.44 -17.00
C PHE A 489 -7.62 31.68 -15.73
N ALA A 490 -8.31 30.57 -15.44
CA ALA A 490 -8.05 29.81 -14.24
C ALA A 490 -8.26 28.29 -14.37
N PHE A 491 -7.41 27.55 -13.66
CA PHE A 491 -7.56 26.13 -13.39
C PHE A 491 -7.91 25.91 -11.93
N SER A 492 -8.86 25.02 -11.66
CA SER A 492 -9.07 24.43 -10.34
C SER A 492 -9.03 22.92 -10.47
N SER A 493 -8.04 22.31 -9.84
CA SER A 493 -7.72 20.90 -10.05
C SER A 493 -7.66 20.14 -8.73
N VAL A 494 -8.03 18.86 -8.76
CA VAL A 494 -8.08 17.97 -7.60
C VAL A 494 -7.35 16.66 -7.90
N SER A 495 -6.58 16.14 -6.94
CA SER A 495 -5.93 14.82 -7.00
C SER A 495 -5.21 14.60 -8.33
N GLY A 496 -5.46 13.47 -9.00
CA GLY A 496 -4.90 13.16 -10.32
C GLY A 496 -5.12 14.25 -11.38
N GLY A 497 -6.25 14.96 -11.35
CA GLY A 497 -6.50 16.12 -12.22
C GLY A 497 -5.46 17.24 -12.04
N SER A 498 -4.95 17.43 -10.82
CA SER A 498 -3.84 18.39 -10.55
C SER A 498 -2.54 17.97 -11.20
N LEU A 499 -2.24 16.66 -11.28
CA LEU A 499 -1.09 16.17 -12.02
C LEU A 499 -1.24 16.41 -13.52
N GLY A 500 -2.44 16.20 -14.08
CA GLY A 500 -2.71 16.45 -15.50
C GLY A 500 -2.64 17.92 -15.89
N VAL A 501 -3.26 18.80 -15.09
CA VAL A 501 -3.16 20.26 -15.28
C VAL A 501 -1.73 20.75 -15.07
N GLY A 502 -1.03 20.25 -14.05
CA GLY A 502 0.37 20.57 -13.81
C GLY A 502 1.27 20.19 -14.98
N PHE A 503 1.05 19.01 -15.57
CA PHE A 503 1.74 18.58 -16.78
C PHE A 503 1.45 19.51 -17.97
N PHE A 504 0.17 19.80 -18.23
CA PHE A 504 -0.24 20.72 -19.30
C PHE A 504 0.41 22.10 -19.11
N ASN A 505 0.42 22.62 -17.89
CA ASN A 505 1.00 23.92 -17.59
C ASN A 505 2.50 23.96 -17.88
N ALA A 506 3.23 22.94 -17.40
CA ALA A 506 4.66 22.79 -17.62
C ALA A 506 5.02 22.66 -19.12
N VAL A 507 4.19 21.98 -19.92
CA VAL A 507 4.48 21.82 -21.36
C VAL A 507 4.10 23.06 -22.17
N GLN A 508 2.93 23.66 -21.90
CA GLN A 508 2.36 24.72 -22.74
C GLN A 508 2.81 26.13 -22.38
N TYR A 509 3.02 26.43 -21.08
CA TYR A 509 3.40 27.77 -20.62
C TYR A 509 4.89 27.88 -20.29
N ASP A 510 5.52 26.83 -19.74
CA ASP A 510 6.98 26.81 -19.53
C ASP A 510 7.72 26.32 -20.77
N GLY A 511 7.31 25.17 -21.32
CA GLY A 511 7.94 24.55 -22.48
C GLY A 511 7.58 25.18 -23.84
N GLN A 512 6.45 25.88 -23.92
CA GLN A 512 5.90 26.48 -25.14
C GLN A 512 5.86 25.54 -26.36
N THR A 513 5.61 24.24 -26.12
CA THR A 513 5.51 23.23 -27.19
C THR A 513 4.09 22.72 -27.36
N ASN A 514 3.72 22.40 -28.61
CA ASN A 514 2.47 21.73 -28.97
C ASN A 514 2.67 20.21 -29.21
N ASP A 515 3.81 19.66 -28.83
CA ASP A 515 4.12 18.24 -28.97
C ASP A 515 3.18 17.36 -28.15
N SER A 516 2.92 16.15 -28.64
CA SER A 516 2.06 15.20 -27.94
C SER A 516 2.83 14.37 -26.95
N LEU A 517 2.98 14.91 -25.74
CA LEU A 517 3.86 14.37 -24.69
C LEU A 517 3.07 13.73 -23.53
N ALA A 518 1.78 14.05 -23.37
CA ALA A 518 1.00 13.57 -22.25
C ALA A 518 0.94 12.04 -22.18
N THR A 519 0.71 11.35 -23.30
CA THR A 519 0.67 9.88 -23.32
C THR A 519 2.00 9.28 -22.87
N HIS A 520 3.12 9.87 -23.27
CA HIS A 520 4.44 9.38 -22.86
C HIS A 520 4.71 9.61 -21.36
N PHE A 521 4.32 10.76 -20.81
CA PHE A 521 4.44 11.01 -19.36
C PHE A 521 3.63 10.01 -18.54
N PHE A 522 2.39 9.74 -18.93
CA PHE A 522 1.49 8.83 -18.20
C PHE A 522 1.73 7.34 -18.48
N SER A 523 2.63 6.97 -19.39
CA SER A 523 3.05 5.57 -19.61
C SER A 523 4.10 5.07 -18.62
N HIS A 524 4.69 5.95 -17.80
CA HIS A 524 5.69 5.57 -16.81
C HIS A 524 5.06 4.93 -15.56
N ASP A 525 5.80 4.01 -14.91
CA ASP A 525 5.38 3.40 -13.65
C ASP A 525 5.72 4.30 -12.45
N TYR A 526 4.69 4.97 -11.93
CA TYR A 526 4.77 5.78 -10.72
C TYR A 526 4.36 5.03 -9.45
N LEU A 527 3.81 3.81 -9.58
CA LEU A 527 3.31 3.03 -8.45
C LEU A 527 4.40 2.18 -7.80
N ALA A 528 5.30 1.57 -8.59
CA ALA A 528 6.36 0.72 -8.05
C ALA A 528 7.25 1.46 -7.02
N PRO A 529 7.69 2.71 -7.26
CA PRO A 529 8.43 3.48 -6.25
C PRO A 529 7.64 3.69 -4.95
N VAL A 530 6.34 3.95 -5.04
CA VAL A 530 5.46 4.15 -3.88
C VAL A 530 5.30 2.86 -3.09
N ILE A 531 5.04 1.73 -3.77
CA ILE A 531 4.95 0.41 -3.14
C ILE A 531 6.27 0.03 -2.45
N ALA A 532 7.41 0.32 -3.09
CA ALA A 532 8.71 0.07 -2.51
C ALA A 532 8.93 0.88 -1.22
N ARG A 533 8.67 2.18 -1.24
CA ARG A 533 8.79 2.98 0.00
C ARG A 533 7.75 2.59 1.03
N MET A 534 6.53 2.27 0.65
CA MET A 534 5.47 1.88 1.58
C MET A 534 5.81 0.60 2.36
N PHE A 535 6.25 -0.47 1.69
CA PHE A 535 6.50 -1.75 2.36
C PHE A 535 7.93 -1.94 2.88
N TYR A 536 8.88 -1.14 2.41
CA TYR A 536 10.31 -1.30 2.74
C TYR A 536 10.94 -0.05 3.35
N GLY A 537 10.35 1.14 3.18
CA GLY A 537 10.81 2.38 3.81
C GLY A 537 9.95 2.74 5.02
N ASP A 538 8.71 3.12 4.77
CA ASP A 538 7.76 3.60 5.79
C ASP A 538 7.55 2.62 6.93
N LEU A 539 7.43 1.32 6.64
CA LEU A 539 7.30 0.32 7.71
C LEU A 539 8.55 0.21 8.59
N PHE A 540 9.76 0.50 8.08
CA PHE A 540 10.94 0.67 8.94
C PHE A 540 10.93 2.00 9.66
N HIS A 541 10.41 3.04 9.00
CA HIS A 541 10.29 4.38 9.56
C HIS A 541 9.40 4.40 10.82
N LEU A 542 8.42 3.50 10.93
CA LEU A 542 7.65 3.28 12.18
C LEU A 542 8.52 2.94 13.40
N PHE A 543 9.73 2.40 13.19
CA PHE A 543 10.69 2.08 14.24
C PHE A 543 11.75 3.17 14.45
N LEU A 544 11.67 4.30 13.74
CA LEU A 544 12.64 5.39 13.82
C LEU A 544 11.97 6.66 14.40
N PRO A 545 12.61 7.32 15.39
CA PRO A 545 12.09 8.57 15.94
C PRO A 545 12.38 9.80 15.05
N ILE A 546 13.13 9.62 13.96
CA ILE A 546 13.58 10.69 13.05
C ILE A 546 13.07 10.46 11.64
N HIS A 547 12.68 11.56 10.99
CA HIS A 547 12.28 11.55 9.58
C HIS A 547 13.46 11.46 8.63
N THR A 548 13.32 10.62 7.59
CA THR A 548 14.24 10.60 6.45
C THR A 548 13.48 10.59 5.12
N ASN A 549 13.83 11.54 4.25
CA ASN A 549 13.28 11.63 2.90
C ASN A 549 13.54 10.38 2.07
N TRP A 550 14.57 9.60 2.40
CA TRP A 550 14.89 8.38 1.66
C TRP A 550 13.82 7.31 1.85
N PHE A 551 13.19 7.21 3.02
CA PHE A 551 12.19 6.17 3.28
C PHE A 551 10.77 6.59 2.97
N ASP A 552 10.55 7.88 2.72
CA ASP A 552 9.23 8.48 2.53
C ASP A 552 8.60 8.13 1.17
N ARG A 553 7.41 7.51 1.20
CA ARG A 553 6.69 7.16 -0.04
C ARG A 553 6.12 8.34 -0.83
N ALA A 554 5.80 9.46 -0.21
CA ALA A 554 5.40 10.67 -0.93
C ALA A 554 6.58 11.33 -1.65
N VAL A 555 7.76 11.34 -1.01
CA VAL A 555 8.99 11.82 -1.66
C VAL A 555 9.30 10.96 -2.88
N ALA A 556 9.16 9.64 -2.78
CA ALA A 556 9.36 8.76 -3.93
C ALA A 556 8.36 9.01 -5.07
N LEU A 557 7.11 9.32 -4.77
CA LEU A 557 6.12 9.71 -5.79
C LEU A 557 6.53 10.99 -6.52
N GLU A 558 6.91 12.03 -5.77
CA GLU A 558 7.37 13.31 -6.33
C GLU A 558 8.61 13.12 -7.22
N GLN A 559 9.60 12.37 -6.75
CA GLN A 559 10.81 12.05 -7.50
C GLN A 559 10.54 11.16 -8.72
N ALA A 560 9.53 10.27 -8.64
CA ALA A 560 9.12 9.47 -9.78
C ALA A 560 8.50 10.36 -10.87
N TRP A 561 7.66 11.33 -10.54
CA TRP A 561 7.15 12.32 -11.50
C TRP A 561 8.25 13.22 -12.06
N GLU A 562 9.16 13.71 -11.22
CA GLU A 562 10.33 14.50 -11.65
C GLU A 562 11.15 13.71 -12.68
N SER A 563 11.40 12.43 -12.42
CA SER A 563 12.12 11.56 -13.34
C SER A 563 11.30 11.28 -14.61
N GLY A 564 10.01 10.95 -14.50
CA GLY A 564 9.15 10.68 -15.65
C GLY A 564 9.00 11.88 -16.58
N TYR A 565 8.86 13.09 -16.01
CA TYR A 565 8.84 14.33 -16.78
C TYR A 565 10.16 14.56 -17.50
N ALA A 566 11.30 14.41 -16.80
CA ALA A 566 12.63 14.57 -17.40
C ALA A 566 12.84 13.65 -18.61
N HIS A 567 12.47 12.37 -18.52
CA HIS A 567 12.57 11.45 -19.67
C HIS A 567 11.59 11.84 -20.78
N THR A 568 10.39 12.30 -20.42
CA THR A 568 9.37 12.68 -21.41
C THR A 568 9.81 13.85 -22.28
N VAL A 569 10.48 14.84 -21.68
CA VAL A 569 10.90 16.07 -22.37
C VAL A 569 12.36 16.05 -22.82
N GLU A 570 13.06 14.94 -22.65
CA GLU A 570 14.49 14.81 -23.00
C GLU A 570 14.70 15.12 -24.49
N ALA A 571 13.85 14.57 -25.36
CA ALA A 571 13.90 14.79 -26.81
C ALA A 571 13.64 16.26 -27.21
N THR A 572 12.90 17.01 -26.40
CA THR A 572 12.55 18.42 -26.67
C THR A 572 13.52 19.41 -26.01
N LYS A 573 14.50 18.93 -25.23
CA LYS A 573 15.49 19.74 -24.49
C LYS A 573 14.88 20.75 -23.51
N LEU A 574 13.66 20.51 -23.04
CA LEU A 574 13.02 21.37 -22.05
C LEU A 574 13.62 21.14 -20.65
N SER A 575 13.63 22.19 -19.83
CA SER A 575 14.02 22.07 -18.44
C SER A 575 12.98 21.27 -17.63
N ASN A 576 13.41 20.53 -16.62
CA ASN A 576 12.52 19.76 -15.76
C ASN A 576 11.76 20.64 -14.76
N VAL A 577 10.63 21.22 -15.19
CA VAL A 577 9.77 22.09 -14.38
C VAL A 577 9.29 21.40 -13.10
N PHE A 578 9.03 20.08 -13.14
CA PHE A 578 8.57 19.32 -11.98
C PHE A 578 9.56 19.35 -10.80
N ALA A 579 10.85 19.50 -11.09
CA ALA A 579 11.90 19.58 -10.08
C ALA A 579 12.25 21.02 -9.64
N GLN A 580 11.69 22.03 -10.31
CA GLN A 580 11.93 23.45 -10.03
C GLN A 580 11.08 23.94 -8.84
N ASP A 581 11.43 25.11 -8.32
CA ASP A 581 10.66 25.84 -7.32
C ASP A 581 9.30 26.26 -7.88
N PHE A 582 8.23 25.92 -7.17
CA PHE A 582 6.87 26.30 -7.56
C PHE A 582 6.74 27.84 -7.65
N GLU A 583 7.38 28.59 -6.76
CA GLU A 583 7.29 30.05 -6.75
C GLU A 583 7.96 30.69 -7.97
N GLN A 584 8.97 30.05 -8.55
CA GLN A 584 9.59 30.50 -9.79
C GLN A 584 8.68 30.36 -11.01
N THR A 585 7.59 29.58 -10.89
CA THR A 585 6.57 29.44 -11.95
C THR A 585 5.46 30.49 -11.85
N ILE A 586 5.46 31.32 -10.80
CA ILE A 586 4.48 32.40 -10.60
C ILE A 586 4.73 33.48 -11.66
N ASP A 587 3.66 33.81 -12.38
CA ASP A 587 3.70 34.82 -13.43
C ASP A 587 3.01 36.11 -12.96
N THR A 588 3.76 37.21 -12.98
CA THR A 588 3.26 38.55 -12.65
C THR A 588 2.74 39.31 -13.88
N THR A 589 2.88 38.75 -15.09
CA THR A 589 2.47 39.39 -16.35
C THR A 589 0.98 39.16 -16.69
N GLY A 590 0.36 38.09 -16.17
CA GLY A 590 -1.01 37.69 -16.50
C GLY A 590 -1.12 36.81 -17.75
N TYR A 591 0.02 36.30 -18.24
CA TYR A 591 0.10 35.35 -19.35
C TYR A 591 -0.34 33.95 -18.90
N ARG A 592 0.13 33.50 -17.73
CA ARG A 592 -0.25 32.20 -17.15
C ARG A 592 -1.60 32.30 -16.43
N PRO A 593 -2.43 31.24 -16.49
CA PRO A 593 -3.65 31.18 -15.71
C PRO A 593 -3.39 31.16 -14.20
N ALA A 594 -4.35 31.66 -13.43
CA ALA A 594 -4.44 31.38 -12.02
C ALA A 594 -4.68 29.87 -11.82
N TRP A 595 -3.92 29.22 -10.96
CA TRP A 595 -4.03 27.79 -10.72
C TRP A 595 -4.26 27.52 -9.25
N PHE A 596 -5.36 26.82 -8.96
CA PHE A 596 -5.74 26.40 -7.62
C PHE A 596 -5.61 24.88 -7.52
N ILE A 597 -4.59 24.44 -6.78
CA ILE A 597 -4.35 23.05 -6.46
C ILE A 597 -5.08 22.74 -5.15
N ASN A 598 -6.24 22.10 -5.24
CA ASN A 598 -7.10 21.86 -4.08
C ASN A 598 -6.52 20.77 -3.17
N THR A 599 -6.53 21.00 -1.87
CA THR A 599 -6.12 20.07 -0.81
C THR A 599 -7.09 20.20 0.37
N THR A 600 -7.03 19.29 1.34
CA THR A 600 -7.90 19.30 2.51
C THR A 600 -7.08 19.37 3.78
N GLU A 601 -7.31 20.37 4.62
CA GLU A 601 -6.71 20.45 5.97
C GLU A 601 -7.42 19.46 6.90
N VAL A 602 -6.67 18.56 7.55
CA VAL A 602 -7.22 17.52 8.42
C VAL A 602 -7.76 18.10 9.73
N GLU A 603 -7.02 19.01 10.36
CA GLU A 603 -7.38 19.57 11.66
C GLU A 603 -8.57 20.52 11.58
N GLY A 604 -8.64 21.35 10.54
CA GLY A 604 -9.71 22.34 10.36
C GLY A 604 -10.88 21.86 9.49
N GLY A 605 -10.71 20.77 8.73
CA GLY A 605 -11.71 20.29 7.77
C GLY A 605 -11.94 21.24 6.59
N HIS A 606 -11.05 22.22 6.39
CA HIS A 606 -11.20 23.21 5.33
C HIS A 606 -10.68 22.68 3.99
N GLN A 607 -11.42 22.97 2.92
CA GLN A 607 -10.85 22.93 1.58
C GLN A 607 -9.81 24.04 1.46
N SER A 608 -8.56 23.68 1.23
CA SER A 608 -7.42 24.59 1.15
C SER A 608 -6.79 24.52 -0.23
N TRP A 609 -5.88 25.45 -0.55
CA TRP A 609 -5.22 25.48 -1.86
C TRP A 609 -3.76 25.84 -1.78
N ILE A 610 -2.98 25.29 -2.71
CA ILE A 610 -1.74 25.90 -3.16
C ILE A 610 -2.05 26.63 -4.46
N THR A 611 -1.68 27.91 -4.54
CA THR A 611 -2.00 28.74 -5.69
C THR A 611 -0.96 29.82 -5.98
N ASN A 612 -0.84 30.17 -7.27
CA ASN A 612 0.05 31.20 -7.81
C ASN A 612 -0.55 32.63 -7.76
N VAL A 613 -1.74 32.82 -7.17
CA VAL A 613 -2.33 34.14 -6.90
C VAL A 613 -2.74 34.26 -5.43
N ILE A 614 -2.83 35.47 -4.87
CA ILE A 614 -3.40 35.69 -3.54
C ILE A 614 -4.94 35.73 -3.68
N PRO A 615 -5.69 34.77 -3.10
CA PRO A 615 -7.14 34.66 -3.29
C PRO A 615 -7.93 35.60 -2.37
N ARG A 616 -7.64 36.90 -2.43
CA ARG A 616 -8.39 37.91 -1.68
C ARG A 616 -9.85 37.93 -2.15
N GLY A 617 -10.78 38.02 -1.20
CA GLY A 617 -12.23 37.91 -1.45
C GLY A 617 -12.78 36.50 -1.27
N PHE A 618 -11.93 35.48 -1.13
CA PHE A 618 -12.38 34.12 -0.82
C PHE A 618 -12.65 34.00 0.68
N ALA A 619 -13.66 33.20 1.04
CA ALA A 619 -14.01 32.96 2.42
C ALA A 619 -12.85 32.24 3.13
N LEU A 620 -12.46 32.73 4.32
CA LEU A 620 -11.37 32.17 5.11
C LEU A 620 -10.04 32.05 4.33
N SER A 621 -9.78 32.99 3.41
CA SER A 621 -8.59 32.94 2.53
C SER A 621 -7.27 32.84 3.29
N GLN A 622 -7.13 33.51 4.44
CA GLN A 622 -5.92 33.45 5.28
C GLN A 622 -5.71 32.06 5.91
N GLN A 623 -6.79 31.32 6.18
CA GLN A 623 -6.74 29.97 6.77
C GLN A 623 -6.65 28.87 5.71
N ARG A 624 -6.96 29.16 4.44
CA ARG A 624 -7.06 28.16 3.35
C ARG A 624 -5.92 28.24 2.33
N ASP A 625 -5.19 29.36 2.28
CA ASP A 625 -4.03 29.52 1.41
C ASP A 625 -2.79 28.91 2.07
N VAL A 626 -2.35 27.76 1.56
CA VAL A 626 -1.30 26.94 2.19
C VAL A 626 0.10 27.48 1.89
N LEU A 627 0.30 28.09 0.73
CA LEU A 627 1.61 28.57 0.28
C LEU A 627 2.27 29.58 1.26
N PRO A 628 1.58 30.58 1.83
CA PRO A 628 2.17 31.48 2.84
C PRO A 628 2.41 30.79 4.20
N MET A 629 1.79 29.64 4.47
CA MET A 629 2.02 28.88 5.70
C MET A 629 3.36 28.15 5.69
N MET A 630 3.92 27.88 4.51
CA MET A 630 5.18 27.15 4.37
C MET A 630 6.38 28.02 4.72
N GLN A 631 7.31 27.48 5.53
CA GLN A 631 8.53 28.20 5.91
C GLN A 631 9.58 28.26 4.78
N TYR A 632 9.57 27.25 3.90
CA TYR A 632 10.57 27.08 2.84
C TYR A 632 9.90 26.83 1.49
N PRO A 633 10.56 27.18 0.37
CA PRO A 633 10.07 26.88 -0.96
C PRO A 633 9.92 25.37 -1.19
N VAL A 634 8.90 25.01 -1.97
CA VAL A 634 8.56 23.64 -2.34
C VAL A 634 8.70 23.46 -3.85
N ARG A 635 8.93 22.21 -4.28
CA ARG A 635 9.00 21.89 -5.70
C ARG A 635 7.63 21.95 -6.35
N TYR A 636 7.59 22.15 -7.66
CA TYR A 636 6.38 22.03 -8.45
C TYR A 636 5.71 20.66 -8.26
N SER A 637 6.49 19.58 -8.26
CA SER A 637 6.03 18.21 -7.94
C SER A 637 5.38 18.12 -6.56
N THR A 638 5.99 18.73 -5.55
CA THR A 638 5.48 18.78 -4.17
C THR A 638 4.18 19.57 -4.10
N ALA A 639 4.08 20.73 -4.77
CA ALA A 639 2.87 21.53 -4.84
C ALA A 639 1.70 20.74 -5.46
N VAL A 640 1.94 20.03 -6.57
CA VAL A 640 0.96 19.10 -7.15
C VAL A 640 0.61 17.99 -6.14
N ASN A 641 1.61 17.46 -5.43
CA ASN A 641 1.43 16.33 -4.53
C ASN A 641 0.45 16.61 -3.39
N PHE A 642 0.34 17.86 -2.90
CA PHE A 642 -0.65 18.24 -1.88
C PHE A 642 -2.09 17.86 -2.26
N SER A 643 -2.42 17.91 -3.55
CA SER A 643 -3.73 17.51 -4.05
C SER A 643 -3.93 16.01 -4.08
N THR A 644 -2.84 15.24 -4.13
CA THR A 644 -2.80 13.78 -4.35
C THR A 644 -2.40 13.00 -3.09
N ARG A 645 -2.45 13.62 -1.91
CA ARG A 645 -2.17 13.03 -0.59
C ARG A 645 -3.29 12.09 -0.14
N PHE A 646 -3.49 10.98 -0.87
CA PHE A 646 -4.51 9.97 -0.55
C PHE A 646 -3.91 8.88 0.35
N PRO A 647 -4.13 8.86 1.69
CA PRO A 647 -3.31 8.13 2.66
C PRO A 647 -3.11 6.64 2.39
N LEU A 648 -4.05 5.99 1.69
CA LEU A 648 -3.92 4.60 1.26
C LEU A 648 -2.72 4.36 0.32
N ILE A 649 -2.29 5.39 -0.43
CA ILE A 649 -1.18 5.32 -1.39
C ILE A 649 -0.11 6.37 -1.08
N SER A 650 -0.50 7.63 -0.84
CA SER A 650 0.40 8.73 -0.51
C SER A 650 0.00 9.35 0.84
N PRO A 651 0.89 9.39 1.85
CA PRO A 651 0.58 9.86 3.21
C PRO A 651 0.21 11.33 3.20
N GLY A 652 -0.50 11.79 4.24
CA GLY A 652 -0.78 13.21 4.45
C GLY A 652 0.50 14.05 4.51
N ALA A 653 0.43 15.29 4.04
CA ALA A 653 1.53 16.24 4.08
C ALA A 653 1.56 16.94 5.44
N ALA A 654 2.57 16.68 6.27
CA ALA A 654 2.77 17.44 7.50
C ALA A 654 3.49 18.77 7.21
N VAL A 655 2.82 19.87 7.57
CA VAL A 655 3.34 21.23 7.50
C VAL A 655 3.46 21.76 8.92
N LYS A 656 4.65 22.24 9.27
CA LYS A 656 4.82 23.10 10.43
C LYS A 656 4.72 24.54 9.94
N ASP A 657 3.65 25.23 10.31
CA ASP A 657 3.41 26.58 9.83
C ASP A 657 4.42 27.58 10.42
N VAL A 658 4.41 28.81 9.90
CA VAL A 658 5.30 29.89 10.36
C VAL A 658 5.13 30.26 11.84
N TYR A 659 4.01 29.88 12.47
CA TYR A 659 3.74 30.08 13.89
C TYR A 659 4.10 28.85 14.75
N GLY A 660 4.56 27.78 14.12
CA GLY A 660 4.99 26.55 14.76
C GLY A 660 3.87 25.51 14.96
N ALA A 661 2.65 25.77 14.50
CA ALA A 661 1.56 24.80 14.58
C ALA A 661 1.73 23.71 13.52
N LYS A 662 1.46 22.46 13.91
CA LYS A 662 1.48 21.30 13.00
C LYS A 662 0.10 21.16 12.35
N ARG A 663 0.06 21.09 11.03
CA ARG A 663 -1.14 20.84 10.22
C ARG A 663 -0.88 19.72 9.24
N HIS A 664 -1.91 18.93 8.93
CA HIS A 664 -1.83 17.88 7.93
C HIS A 664 -2.76 18.19 6.76
N PHE A 665 -2.25 17.94 5.55
CA PHE A 665 -3.00 18.14 4.32
C PHE A 665 -3.16 16.82 3.57
N VAL A 666 -4.39 16.49 3.22
CA VAL A 666 -4.75 15.28 2.46
C VAL A 666 -5.36 15.66 1.11
N ASP A 667 -5.66 14.65 0.30
CA ASP A 667 -6.22 14.81 -1.04
C ASP A 667 -7.41 15.78 -1.07
N GLY A 668 -7.44 16.69 -2.07
CA GLY A 668 -8.49 17.70 -2.18
C GLY A 668 -9.88 17.10 -2.39
N GLY A 669 -9.94 15.87 -2.90
CA GLY A 669 -11.16 15.13 -3.13
C GLY A 669 -11.88 14.70 -1.84
N TYR A 670 -11.30 14.90 -0.65
CA TYR A 670 -11.98 14.65 0.64
C TYR A 670 -13.13 15.64 0.89
N VAL A 671 -13.04 16.87 0.39
CA VAL A 671 -14.09 17.89 0.57
C VAL A 671 -14.95 18.03 -0.69
N GLU A 672 -14.33 18.25 -1.85
CA GLU A 672 -15.01 18.52 -3.12
C GLU A 672 -14.11 18.06 -4.27
N ASN A 673 -14.56 17.08 -5.07
CA ASN A 673 -13.68 16.37 -6.00
C ASN A 673 -13.50 17.03 -7.37
N THR A 674 -14.37 17.98 -7.74
CA THR A 674 -14.41 18.54 -9.11
C THR A 674 -13.61 19.84 -9.26
N GLY A 675 -13.32 20.54 -8.17
CA GLY A 675 -12.71 21.87 -8.18
C GLY A 675 -13.69 23.00 -8.47
N ALA A 676 -14.98 22.70 -8.69
CA ALA A 676 -15.99 23.68 -9.08
C ALA A 676 -16.26 24.72 -7.97
N GLN A 677 -16.15 24.32 -6.70
CA GLN A 677 -16.40 25.23 -5.57
C GLN A 677 -15.40 26.40 -5.57
N THR A 678 -14.13 26.12 -5.87
CA THR A 678 -13.08 27.15 -5.93
C THR A 678 -13.31 28.12 -7.08
N LEU A 679 -13.75 27.64 -8.24
CA LEU A 679 -14.07 28.53 -9.37
C LEU A 679 -15.36 29.33 -9.15
N LEU A 680 -16.29 28.81 -8.35
CA LEU A 680 -17.45 29.57 -7.89
C LEU A 680 -17.01 30.74 -7.01
N GLU A 681 -16.15 30.50 -6.00
CA GLU A 681 -15.59 31.55 -5.16
C GLU A 681 -14.79 32.58 -5.98
N LEU A 682 -14.02 32.12 -6.97
CA LEU A 682 -13.30 32.97 -7.92
C LEU A 682 -14.24 33.92 -8.64
N LEU A 683 -15.32 33.41 -9.24
CA LEU A 683 -16.28 34.24 -9.97
C LEU A 683 -17.01 35.23 -9.07
N VAL A 684 -17.29 34.86 -7.82
CA VAL A 684 -17.89 35.76 -6.83
C VAL A 684 -16.92 36.88 -6.47
N ALA A 685 -15.66 36.57 -6.21
CA ALA A 685 -14.64 37.56 -5.87
C ALA A 685 -14.37 38.53 -7.04
N LEU A 686 -14.33 38.04 -8.28
CA LEU A 686 -14.10 38.90 -9.45
C LEU A 686 -15.25 39.88 -9.75
N ARG A 687 -16.49 39.59 -9.31
CA ARG A 687 -17.64 40.49 -9.47
C ARG A 687 -17.48 41.80 -8.72
N GLU A 688 -16.64 41.85 -7.69
CA GLU A 688 -16.35 43.08 -6.96
C GLU A 688 -15.67 44.13 -7.86
N ASP A 689 -14.93 43.71 -8.88
CA ASP A 689 -14.36 44.57 -9.92
C ASP A 689 -15.33 44.70 -11.12
N SER A 690 -16.49 45.31 -10.86
CA SER A 690 -17.61 45.36 -11.81
C SER A 690 -17.26 45.99 -13.15
N ALA A 691 -16.39 47.00 -13.20
CA ALA A 691 -16.00 47.69 -14.42
C ALA A 691 -15.30 46.75 -15.43
N THR A 692 -14.41 45.90 -14.92
CA THR A 692 -13.67 44.94 -15.74
C THR A 692 -14.53 43.69 -15.98
N PHE A 693 -15.21 43.21 -14.94
CA PHE A 693 -15.98 41.98 -14.95
C PHE A 693 -17.19 42.03 -15.90
N ASN A 694 -17.85 43.17 -16.05
CA ASN A 694 -19.01 43.32 -16.93
C ASN A 694 -18.72 43.06 -18.41
N LYS A 695 -17.43 43.05 -18.81
CA LYS A 695 -16.98 42.73 -20.17
C LYS A 695 -16.70 41.25 -20.37
N ILE A 696 -16.80 40.41 -19.34
CA ILE A 696 -16.37 39.00 -19.39
C ILE A 696 -17.53 38.05 -19.64
N ILE A 697 -17.31 37.09 -20.55
CA ILE A 697 -18.21 35.95 -20.76
C ILE A 697 -17.50 34.69 -20.24
N PRO A 698 -17.87 34.16 -19.07
CA PRO A 698 -17.24 32.95 -18.54
C PRO A 698 -17.68 31.72 -19.33
N TYR A 699 -16.76 30.80 -19.56
CA TYR A 699 -16.93 29.47 -20.15
C TYR A 699 -16.20 28.46 -19.28
N VAL A 700 -16.81 27.31 -18.99
CA VAL A 700 -16.18 26.29 -18.15
C VAL A 700 -15.92 25.02 -18.97
N ILE A 701 -14.72 24.48 -18.84
CA ILE A 701 -14.38 23.12 -19.26
C ILE A 701 -14.39 22.25 -18.00
N TYR A 702 -15.36 21.34 -17.91
CA TYR A 702 -15.43 20.37 -16.83
C TYR A 702 -14.81 19.06 -17.30
N ILE A 703 -13.67 18.69 -16.75
CA ILE A 703 -13.03 17.39 -16.97
C ILE A 703 -13.41 16.49 -15.80
N ARG A 704 -14.35 15.56 -16.05
CA ARG A 704 -15.01 14.76 -15.02
C ARG A 704 -14.95 13.28 -15.31
N PHE A 705 -15.02 12.48 -14.24
CA PHE A 705 -15.04 11.03 -14.31
C PHE A 705 -16.22 10.44 -13.54
N GLY A 706 -16.94 9.50 -14.16
CA GLY A 706 -17.97 8.69 -13.49
C GLY A 706 -19.32 8.72 -14.21
N GLU A 707 -20.10 7.65 -14.03
CA GLU A 707 -21.53 7.64 -14.38
C GLU A 707 -22.25 8.70 -13.53
N GLU A 708 -23.28 9.35 -14.08
CA GLU A 708 -24.19 10.16 -13.28
C GLU A 708 -24.62 9.32 -12.06
N GLN A 709 -24.65 9.94 -10.88
CA GLN A 709 -25.03 9.31 -9.60
C GLN A 709 -26.50 8.88 -9.54
N THR A 710 -27.12 8.52 -10.66
CA THR A 710 -28.41 7.85 -10.70
C THR A 710 -28.38 6.51 -9.93
N ASN A 711 -27.20 5.90 -9.75
CA ASN A 711 -27.04 4.64 -9.02
C ASN A 711 -26.84 4.77 -7.49
N ALA A 712 -26.50 5.95 -6.95
CA ALA A 712 -26.25 6.10 -5.51
C ALA A 712 -27.54 6.00 -4.67
N VAL A 713 -28.68 6.41 -5.24
CA VAL A 713 -30.00 6.31 -4.59
C VAL A 713 -30.51 4.86 -4.53
N ASN A 714 -30.01 3.97 -5.41
CA ASN A 714 -30.49 2.60 -5.52
C ASN A 714 -29.82 1.61 -4.54
N ASN A 715 -28.72 1.99 -3.89
CA ASN A 715 -28.03 1.14 -2.92
C ASN A 715 -28.43 1.56 -1.49
N ALA A 716 -29.63 1.20 -1.07
CA ALA A 716 -30.07 1.41 0.31
C ALA A 716 -29.11 0.72 1.29
N VAL A 717 -28.72 1.42 2.34
CA VAL A 717 -27.93 0.86 3.45
C VAL A 717 -28.77 -0.26 4.09
N SER A 718 -28.30 -1.50 3.96
CA SER A 718 -29.07 -2.71 4.30
C SER A 718 -28.32 -3.70 5.18
N PHE A 719 -27.06 -3.41 5.52
CA PHE A 719 -26.22 -4.22 6.40
C PHE A 719 -25.45 -3.33 7.37
N GLY A 720 -25.49 -3.67 8.67
CA GLY A 720 -24.78 -2.93 9.71
C GLY A 720 -25.18 -1.45 9.75
N ASN A 721 -26.47 -1.17 9.60
CA ASN A 721 -27.00 0.12 9.19
C ASN A 721 -26.42 1.29 9.97
N GLU A 722 -26.43 1.29 11.31
CA GLU A 722 -25.91 2.40 12.10
C GLU A 722 -24.42 2.72 11.81
N TRP A 723 -23.56 1.70 11.71
CA TRP A 723 -22.14 1.89 11.37
C TRP A 723 -21.95 2.31 9.92
N ASN A 724 -22.71 1.69 9.02
CA ASN A 724 -22.60 1.95 7.60
C ASN A 724 -23.20 3.31 7.22
N GLU A 725 -24.22 3.79 7.94
CA GLU A 725 -24.81 5.12 7.82
C GLU A 725 -23.81 6.20 8.22
N ILE A 726 -23.02 5.99 9.28
CA ILE A 726 -21.94 6.92 9.65
C ILE A 726 -20.92 7.03 8.51
N ILE A 727 -20.41 5.90 8.02
CA ILE A 727 -19.39 5.89 6.96
C ILE A 727 -19.97 6.41 5.63
N THR A 728 -21.14 5.91 5.23
CA THR A 728 -21.82 6.28 4.00
C THR A 728 -22.26 7.73 4.03
N GLY A 729 -22.71 8.26 5.17
CA GLY A 729 -23.05 9.66 5.36
C GLY A 729 -21.84 10.56 5.16
N LEU A 730 -20.71 10.24 5.80
CA LEU A 730 -19.44 10.96 5.64
C LEU A 730 -18.95 10.93 4.17
N LEU A 731 -18.93 9.75 3.53
CA LEU A 731 -18.48 9.60 2.15
C LEU A 731 -19.45 10.20 1.12
N SER A 732 -20.76 10.11 1.34
CA SER A 732 -21.78 10.65 0.43
C SER A 732 -21.87 12.18 0.52
N THR A 733 -21.56 12.77 1.68
CA THR A 733 -21.52 14.23 1.84
C THR A 733 -20.54 14.87 0.85
N ARG A 734 -19.36 14.28 0.68
CA ARG A 734 -18.36 14.70 -0.31
C ARG A 734 -18.91 14.70 -1.74
N SER A 735 -19.60 13.63 -2.11
CA SER A 735 -20.25 13.46 -3.42
C SER A 735 -21.36 14.50 -3.64
N GLY A 736 -22.22 14.70 -2.62
CA GLY A 736 -23.27 15.71 -2.63
C GLY A 736 -22.73 17.14 -2.77
N ARG A 737 -21.66 17.49 -2.02
CA ARG A 737 -20.97 18.78 -2.15
C ARG A 737 -20.44 19.01 -3.56
N SER A 738 -19.84 17.99 -4.17
CA SER A 738 -19.34 18.06 -5.54
C SER A 738 -20.46 18.35 -6.55
N ALA A 739 -21.60 17.67 -6.42
CA ALA A 739 -22.76 17.89 -7.29
C ALA A 739 -23.34 19.31 -7.14
N LEU A 740 -23.48 19.79 -5.89
CA LEU A 740 -23.97 21.14 -5.59
C LEU A 740 -23.02 22.22 -6.12
N ALA A 741 -21.71 22.05 -5.93
CA ALA A 741 -20.69 22.99 -6.39
C ALA A 741 -20.73 23.16 -7.93
N VAL A 742 -20.80 22.05 -8.67
CA VAL A 742 -20.96 22.09 -10.15
C VAL A 742 -22.26 22.79 -10.55
N CYS A 743 -23.37 22.46 -9.89
CA CYS A 743 -24.67 23.06 -10.18
C CYS A 743 -24.66 24.58 -9.94
N HIS A 744 -24.10 25.04 -8.82
CA HIS A 744 -23.95 26.46 -8.51
C HIS A 744 -23.03 27.18 -9.50
N LEU A 745 -21.91 26.55 -9.90
CA LEU A 745 -21.01 27.11 -10.90
C LEU A 745 -21.68 27.25 -12.29
N LYS A 746 -22.44 26.23 -12.74
CA LYS A 746 -23.22 26.32 -13.98
C LYS A 746 -24.24 27.46 -13.91
N ASN A 747 -24.98 27.55 -12.80
CA ASN A 747 -25.97 28.60 -12.59
C ASN A 747 -25.36 30.00 -12.63
N ILE A 748 -24.23 30.22 -11.95
CA ILE A 748 -23.60 31.55 -11.90
C ILE A 748 -23.07 31.95 -13.29
N CYS A 749 -22.43 31.02 -14.02
CA CYS A 749 -21.93 31.25 -15.37
C CYS A 749 -23.07 31.57 -16.34
N GLN A 750 -24.12 30.75 -16.37
CA GLN A 750 -25.26 30.99 -17.27
C GLN A 750 -25.96 32.31 -16.97
N ASN A 751 -26.13 32.65 -15.68
CA ASN A 751 -26.75 33.92 -15.31
C ASN A 751 -25.89 35.13 -15.70
N ILE A 752 -24.55 35.02 -15.66
CA ILE A 752 -23.65 36.07 -16.19
C ILE A 752 -23.88 36.21 -17.69
N ARG A 753 -23.85 35.10 -18.45
CA ARG A 753 -24.09 35.11 -19.90
C ARG A 753 -25.45 35.69 -20.25
N ASN A 754 -26.51 35.27 -19.57
CA ASN A 754 -27.87 35.73 -19.83
C ASN A 754 -28.02 37.22 -19.53
N THR A 755 -27.47 37.70 -18.41
CA THR A 755 -27.47 39.13 -18.07
C THR A 755 -26.78 39.95 -19.15
N ILE A 756 -25.61 39.50 -19.61
CA ILE A 756 -24.85 40.18 -20.66
C ILE A 756 -25.59 40.09 -22.01
N MET A 757 -26.27 38.98 -22.32
CA MET A 757 -27.08 38.82 -23.54
C MET A 757 -28.49 39.44 -23.47
N GLY A 758 -28.89 40.06 -22.35
CA GLY A 758 -30.25 40.58 -22.16
C GLY A 758 -31.34 39.48 -22.09
N LYS A 759 -30.96 38.25 -21.77
CA LYS A 759 -31.86 37.10 -21.58
C LYS A 759 -32.28 36.97 -20.12
N PRO A 760 -33.44 36.38 -19.81
CA PRO A 760 -33.85 36.11 -18.43
C PRO A 760 -32.87 35.17 -17.73
N LYS A 761 -32.74 35.31 -16.40
CA LYS A 761 -31.98 34.36 -15.58
C LYS A 761 -32.61 32.98 -15.67
N GLU A 762 -31.79 31.95 -15.80
CA GLU A 762 -32.23 30.56 -15.96
C GLU A 762 -31.47 29.66 -15.00
N TYR A 763 -32.13 28.61 -14.51
CA TYR A 763 -31.51 27.59 -13.70
C TYR A 763 -30.82 26.56 -14.62
N ALA A 764 -29.50 26.62 -14.71
CA ALA A 764 -28.68 25.96 -15.70
C ALA A 764 -27.99 24.67 -15.20
N CYS A 765 -28.44 24.10 -14.08
CA CYS A 765 -27.83 22.91 -13.48
C CYS A 765 -27.68 21.73 -14.46
N PHE A 766 -28.65 21.57 -15.37
CA PHE A 766 -28.74 20.45 -16.32
C PHE A 766 -28.45 20.85 -17.78
N LYS A 767 -28.46 22.14 -18.12
CA LYS A 767 -28.27 22.63 -19.48
C LYS A 767 -27.41 23.89 -19.45
N SER A 768 -26.21 23.81 -20.01
CA SER A 768 -25.21 24.90 -19.99
C SER A 768 -24.44 24.92 -21.31
N ASP A 769 -24.03 26.10 -21.77
CA ASP A 769 -23.12 26.27 -22.92
C ASP A 769 -21.65 25.88 -22.60
N ASP A 770 -21.41 25.27 -21.44
CA ASP A 770 -20.10 24.78 -21.00
C ASP A 770 -19.69 23.49 -21.70
N LEU A 771 -18.37 23.28 -21.85
CA LEU A 771 -17.84 22.04 -22.38
C LEU A 771 -17.71 21.02 -21.25
N GLU A 772 -18.54 19.99 -21.26
CA GLU A 772 -18.46 18.89 -20.30
C GLU A 772 -17.73 17.69 -20.93
N VAL A 773 -16.47 17.50 -20.53
CA VAL A 773 -15.67 16.33 -20.88
C VAL A 773 -15.87 15.27 -19.80
N ARG A 774 -16.83 14.36 -20.04
CA ARG A 774 -17.10 13.23 -19.13
C ARG A 774 -16.52 11.93 -19.67
N LEU A 775 -15.58 11.33 -18.96
CA LEU A 775 -15.08 10.00 -19.33
C LEU A 775 -16.15 8.94 -19.05
N ASN A 776 -17.02 8.67 -20.03
CA ASN A 776 -18.05 7.64 -19.98
C ASN A 776 -17.52 6.27 -20.43
N LEU A 777 -16.28 5.94 -20.06
CA LEU A 777 -15.71 4.62 -20.29
C LEU A 777 -15.96 3.75 -19.06
N LYS A 778 -16.38 2.50 -19.29
CA LYS A 778 -16.56 1.52 -18.21
C LYS A 778 -15.26 1.40 -17.40
N GLU A 779 -15.37 1.24 -16.08
CA GLU A 779 -14.21 1.06 -15.19
C GLU A 779 -13.34 -0.15 -15.59
N SER A 780 -13.93 -1.16 -16.22
CA SER A 780 -13.20 -2.30 -16.79
C SER A 780 -12.25 -1.94 -17.95
N LYS A 781 -12.45 -0.79 -18.61
CA LYS A 781 -11.61 -0.29 -19.70
C LYS A 781 -10.55 0.70 -19.22
N VAL A 782 -10.90 1.57 -18.28
CA VAL A 782 -9.98 2.56 -17.69
C VAL A 782 -10.17 2.57 -16.16
N PRO A 783 -9.48 1.67 -15.46
CA PRO A 783 -9.64 1.48 -14.02
C PRO A 783 -9.04 2.64 -13.22
N MET A 784 -9.54 2.85 -12.00
CA MET A 784 -8.98 3.84 -11.08
C MET A 784 -7.66 3.33 -10.49
N ASN A 785 -6.55 3.70 -11.13
CA ASN A 785 -5.24 3.21 -10.71
C ASN A 785 -4.14 4.28 -10.78
N TRP A 786 -3.04 3.98 -10.09
CA TRP A 786 -1.78 4.73 -10.07
C TRP A 786 -0.72 4.13 -10.99
N LEU A 787 -1.14 3.20 -11.85
CA LEU A 787 -0.42 2.66 -12.99
C LEU A 787 -1.43 2.53 -14.12
N LEU A 788 -1.12 3.09 -15.29
CA LEU A 788 -1.96 2.95 -16.48
C LEU A 788 -1.30 1.98 -17.45
N SER A 789 -2.06 0.95 -17.82
CA SER A 789 -1.66 0.04 -18.88
C SER A 789 -1.63 0.78 -20.23
N GLY A 790 -0.84 0.30 -21.18
CA GLY A 790 -0.78 0.85 -22.54
C GLY A 790 -2.15 0.83 -23.22
N LYS A 791 -2.94 -0.25 -23.01
CA LYS A 791 -4.35 -0.29 -23.44
C LYS A 791 -5.20 0.81 -22.82
N SER A 792 -5.16 0.98 -21.49
CA SER A 792 -5.97 1.97 -20.78
C SER A 792 -5.68 3.38 -21.29
N LEU A 793 -4.39 3.68 -21.48
CA LEU A 793 -3.94 4.95 -22.02
C LEU A 793 -4.38 5.16 -23.47
N ASN A 794 -4.33 4.13 -24.31
CA ASN A 794 -4.82 4.20 -25.69
C ASN A 794 -6.33 4.46 -25.75
N GLU A 795 -7.13 3.85 -24.88
CA GLU A 795 -8.57 4.11 -24.80
C GLU A 795 -8.88 5.53 -24.33
N VAL A 796 -8.14 6.04 -23.33
CA VAL A 796 -8.23 7.45 -22.92
C VAL A 796 -7.86 8.37 -24.09
N ASN A 797 -6.79 8.06 -24.82
CA ASN A 797 -6.35 8.85 -25.96
C ASN A 797 -7.40 8.91 -27.08
N LYS A 798 -7.97 7.76 -27.49
CA LYS A 798 -9.07 7.70 -28.47
C LYS A 798 -10.31 8.46 -28.02
N PHE A 799 -10.66 8.34 -26.74
CA PHE A 799 -11.79 9.08 -26.17
C PHE A 799 -11.53 10.59 -26.22
N CYS A 800 -10.35 11.05 -25.82
CA CYS A 800 -10.01 12.48 -25.86
C CYS A 800 -9.96 13.01 -27.31
N ASP A 801 -9.54 12.19 -28.28
CA ASP A 801 -9.63 12.52 -29.71
C ASP A 801 -11.06 12.74 -30.18
N SER A 802 -12.00 11.88 -29.76
CA SER A 802 -13.41 12.03 -30.14
C SER A 802 -14.03 13.27 -29.50
N VAL A 803 -13.68 13.57 -28.25
CA VAL A 803 -14.11 14.79 -27.55
C VAL A 803 -13.60 16.04 -28.28
N ALA A 804 -12.31 16.10 -28.61
CA ALA A 804 -11.74 17.28 -29.27
C ALA A 804 -12.40 17.58 -30.62
N ARG A 805 -12.85 16.54 -31.34
CA ARG A 805 -13.54 16.64 -32.65
C ARG A 805 -15.06 16.76 -32.56
N SER A 806 -15.62 16.70 -31.34
CA SER A 806 -17.08 16.72 -31.13
C SER A 806 -17.74 18.02 -31.59
N ALA A 807 -19.05 17.97 -31.85
CA ALA A 807 -19.83 19.16 -32.17
C ALA A 807 -19.88 20.14 -30.98
N SER A 808 -19.94 19.64 -29.75
CA SER A 808 -19.92 20.47 -28.53
C SER A 808 -18.59 21.19 -28.37
N ALA A 809 -17.45 20.53 -28.59
CA ALA A 809 -16.15 21.19 -28.59
C ALA A 809 -16.07 22.27 -29.68
N ARG A 810 -16.53 21.98 -30.91
CA ARG A 810 -16.59 22.98 -31.98
C ARG A 810 -17.46 24.19 -31.62
N GLN A 811 -18.65 23.97 -31.08
CA GLN A 811 -19.56 25.04 -30.66
C GLN A 811 -18.97 25.88 -29.52
N PHE A 812 -18.37 25.23 -28.51
CA PHE A 812 -17.68 25.90 -27.42
C PHE A 812 -16.56 26.80 -27.95
N MET A 813 -15.74 26.28 -28.87
CA MET A 813 -14.61 27.04 -29.43
C MET A 813 -15.04 28.12 -30.42
N GLN A 814 -16.18 27.99 -31.11
CA GLN A 814 -16.80 29.08 -31.88
C GLN A 814 -17.17 30.26 -30.98
N GLY A 815 -17.56 30.01 -29.73
CA GLY A 815 -17.75 31.06 -28.73
C GLY A 815 -16.46 31.82 -28.38
N LEU A 816 -15.29 31.20 -28.59
CA LEU A 816 -13.96 31.78 -28.34
C LEU A 816 -13.31 32.42 -29.59
N SER A 817 -13.76 32.06 -30.80
CA SER A 817 -13.07 32.40 -32.06
C SER A 817 -13.16 33.86 -32.50
N THR A 818 -13.72 34.75 -31.68
CA THR A 818 -13.71 36.20 -31.88
C THR A 818 -12.34 36.85 -31.59
N TYR A 819 -11.37 36.08 -31.07
CA TYR A 819 -10.07 36.59 -30.61
C TYR A 819 -8.91 35.80 -31.24
N PRO A 820 -7.91 36.47 -31.87
CA PRO A 820 -6.71 35.80 -32.36
C PRO A 820 -5.78 35.38 -31.19
N PRO A 821 -4.91 34.37 -31.38
CA PRO A 821 -3.94 33.96 -30.37
C PRO A 821 -2.93 35.08 -30.04
N LEU A 822 -2.46 35.10 -28.79
CA LEU A 822 -1.44 36.04 -28.32
C LEU A 822 -0.08 35.68 -28.93
N GLN A 823 0.60 36.66 -29.53
CA GLN A 823 2.00 36.45 -29.93
C GLN A 823 2.88 36.42 -28.67
N PRO A 824 3.84 35.48 -28.57
CA PRO A 824 4.75 35.44 -27.44
C PRO A 824 5.56 36.75 -27.41
N GLY A 825 5.25 37.61 -26.43
CA GLY A 825 6.04 38.81 -26.19
C GLY A 825 7.47 38.41 -25.83
N GLY A 826 8.45 39.04 -26.48
CA GLY A 826 9.84 38.93 -26.08
C GLY A 826 9.98 39.23 -24.60
N LYS A 827 10.70 38.34 -23.90
CA LYS A 827 10.99 38.42 -22.46
C LYS A 827 11.56 39.77 -22.06
#